data_AF-A0ABD2LKX4-F1
#
_entry.id   AF-A0ABD2LKX4-F1
#
_cell.length_a   1.000
_cell.length_b   1.000
_cell.length_c   1.000
_cell.angle_alpha   90.00
_cell.angle_beta   90.00
_cell.angle_gamma   90.00
#
_symmetry.space_group_name_H-M   'P 1'
#
loop_
_entity.id
_entity.type
_entity.pdbx_description
1 polymer ?
#
loop_
_entity_poly.entity_id
_entity_poly.type
_entity_poly.pdbx_seq_one_letter_code
_entity_poly.pdbx_strand_id
1 'polypeptide(L)'
;MLTSKFSERIKSLQPLFIICGCTGTGKSDLGIELAKHFNGEVINADSMQIYKGLDIATNKVTTEEKQGVTHHLMSFCDPCESNYNVHHYRNAVLSLIERLWANGKLPIIVGGTGYYMEAAIYYDNLVQTNAQKSDDLRNELLQKFPTCDLLHEELKRVDPISAGEVHKNAKSKVLRALEIFYSTGQTKSEHHKMQREGQAANFHLAGRLRTKNTLLFTLDADKEVLSQRLNSRVDDMLKRGLIEELDSFYIEHQNQLNSFGILQCIGLKEFLPYLQLTEKERQAEIGHNILKECVNLVKLHTRQYAKTQRKWFYNRIHLREKYREVPYSIALNTSSHFHEDVVPFAIDVAERFLSGQCINDISPKNAAVLMPLPAASELFDLPDYAQLKQMKHCGICDIMAEFSQWKNHLKGKRHRNATSYLIYDLSRQLTSAEQEMLNVMTEGNNIGSYEELHRKCRDLFPVCFEGAKAMVQKGLSSHFQVSHNISISPALNGYRFGATYVGYMQATPAEVFPVFFGEMDLQGNTQATVLHQIGNFRGKFQGQIQQNMLAAAQFSLEHRGRLSTYGLTFANPSVSANNCQGTLVAQMLRRVTKNLDLGAEYIYHRDERFPGKQSNTLSYALRYIQPTWIFSGTLAPTELHLCYYHKQSEHLQFGVEFEANFKLQEVNTTFAYQIEVPDSLTLRACCDTNWKVGAVLEKKLSKQLPFSLAISGVLDHVKAQGKFGIGLLIG
;
A
#
# COMPACT_ATOMS: atom_id res chain seq x y z
N MET A 1 17.05 -52.55 -25.66
CA MET A 1 18.13 -51.79 -26.32
C MET A 1 18.17 -50.31 -25.91
N LEU A 2 17.04 -49.61 -25.71
CA LEU A 2 17.05 -48.21 -25.26
C LEU A 2 17.51 -48.04 -23.79
N THR A 3 17.02 -48.89 -22.87
CA THR A 3 17.36 -48.85 -21.44
C THR A 3 18.85 -49.09 -21.15
N SER A 4 19.54 -49.94 -21.91
CA SER A 4 20.98 -50.19 -21.75
C SER A 4 21.83 -48.99 -22.17
N LYS A 5 21.44 -48.28 -23.24
CA LYS A 5 22.11 -47.06 -23.71
C LYS A 5 22.05 -45.93 -22.68
N PHE A 6 20.90 -45.75 -22.03
CA PHE A 6 20.77 -44.73 -20.99
C PHE A 6 21.54 -45.09 -19.72
N SER A 7 21.56 -46.37 -19.33
CA SER A 7 22.26 -46.81 -18.11
C SER A 7 23.76 -46.50 -18.15
N GLU A 8 24.44 -46.75 -19.28
CA GLU A 8 25.85 -46.39 -19.46
C GLU A 8 26.08 -44.88 -19.44
N ARG A 9 25.19 -44.11 -20.08
CA ARG A 9 25.26 -42.64 -20.07
C ARG A 9 25.00 -42.06 -18.68
N ILE A 10 24.12 -42.65 -17.89
CA ILE A 10 23.86 -42.23 -16.51
C ILE A 10 25.12 -42.45 -15.67
N LYS A 11 25.81 -43.58 -15.85
CA LYS A 11 27.08 -43.86 -15.15
C LYS A 11 28.18 -42.86 -15.51
N SER A 12 28.29 -42.48 -16.78
CA SER A 12 29.35 -41.57 -17.25
C SER A 12 29.06 -40.10 -16.96
N LEU A 13 27.81 -39.66 -17.17
CA LEU A 13 27.40 -38.26 -17.01
C LEU A 13 27.02 -37.92 -15.57
N GLN A 14 26.66 -38.90 -14.74
CA GLN A 14 26.11 -38.69 -13.40
C GLN A 14 25.01 -37.59 -13.40
N PRO A 15 23.97 -37.72 -14.24
CA PRO A 15 22.93 -36.71 -14.36
C PRO A 15 22.02 -36.70 -13.13
N LEU A 16 21.50 -35.52 -12.79
CA LEU A 16 20.53 -35.34 -11.72
C LEU A 16 19.32 -34.56 -12.24
N PHE A 17 18.13 -35.14 -12.13
CA PHE A 17 16.90 -34.46 -12.50
C PHE A 17 16.17 -33.96 -11.27
N ILE A 18 15.61 -32.76 -11.37
CA ILE A 18 14.93 -32.10 -10.26
C ILE A 18 13.62 -31.55 -10.76
N ILE A 19 12.53 -31.91 -10.10
CA ILE A 19 11.19 -31.43 -10.42
C ILE A 19 10.69 -30.63 -9.24
N CYS A 20 10.58 -29.32 -9.46
CA CYS A 20 10.15 -28.36 -8.46
C CYS A 20 8.92 -27.58 -8.94
N GLY A 21 8.24 -26.91 -8.00
CA GLY A 21 7.01 -26.18 -8.29
C GLY A 21 6.04 -26.18 -7.11
N CYS A 22 4.91 -25.51 -7.29
CA CYS A 22 3.87 -25.42 -6.26
C CYS A 22 3.19 -26.78 -6.02
N THR A 23 2.59 -26.99 -4.85
CA THR A 23 1.63 -28.10 -4.69
C THR A 23 0.50 -27.98 -5.73
N GLY A 24 -0.01 -29.10 -6.25
CA GLY A 24 -1.09 -29.13 -7.25
C GLY A 24 -0.70 -28.89 -8.71
N THR A 25 0.60 -28.87 -9.06
CA THR A 25 1.08 -28.68 -10.45
C THR A 25 1.47 -29.97 -11.19
N GLY A 26 1.27 -31.17 -10.62
CA GLY A 26 1.60 -32.44 -11.31
C GLY A 26 3.06 -32.91 -11.18
N LYS A 27 3.79 -32.44 -10.15
CA LYS A 27 5.21 -32.81 -9.93
C LYS A 27 5.46 -34.31 -9.82
N SER A 28 4.60 -35.02 -9.06
CA SER A 28 4.73 -36.46 -8.86
C SER A 28 4.51 -37.21 -10.17
N ASP A 29 3.48 -36.83 -10.93
CA ASP A 29 3.12 -37.44 -12.21
C ASP A 29 4.26 -37.33 -13.22
N LEU A 30 4.85 -36.12 -13.36
CA LEU A 30 6.02 -35.95 -14.23
C LEU A 30 7.22 -36.77 -13.75
N GLY A 31 7.43 -36.87 -12.43
CA GLY A 31 8.50 -37.68 -11.84
C GLY A 31 8.39 -39.16 -12.18
N ILE A 32 7.17 -39.69 -12.15
CA ILE A 32 6.86 -41.09 -12.48
C ILE A 32 7.07 -41.33 -13.97
N GLU A 33 6.56 -40.45 -14.84
CA GLU A 33 6.72 -40.59 -16.30
C GLU A 33 8.20 -40.52 -16.73
N LEU A 34 8.97 -39.59 -16.17
CA LEU A 34 10.42 -39.52 -16.43
C LEU A 34 11.15 -40.76 -15.87
N ALA A 35 10.78 -41.24 -14.68
CA ALA A 35 11.39 -42.45 -14.11
C ALA A 35 11.14 -43.69 -14.96
N LYS A 36 9.93 -43.85 -15.49
CA LYS A 36 9.59 -44.94 -16.41
C LYS A 36 10.40 -44.88 -17.70
N HIS A 37 10.46 -43.69 -18.31
CA HIS A 37 11.11 -43.52 -19.61
C HIS A 37 12.63 -43.68 -19.54
N PHE A 38 13.26 -43.18 -18.48
CA PHE A 38 14.72 -43.14 -18.33
C PHE A 38 15.30 -44.19 -17.37
N ASN A 39 14.50 -45.18 -16.94
CA ASN A 39 14.89 -46.17 -15.92
C ASN A 39 15.42 -45.49 -14.64
N GLY A 40 14.69 -44.47 -14.19
CA GLY A 40 14.99 -43.67 -13.01
C GLY A 40 14.27 -44.13 -11.76
N GLU A 41 14.68 -43.55 -10.63
CA GLU A 41 14.02 -43.71 -9.34
C GLU A 41 13.78 -42.33 -8.70
N VAL A 42 12.65 -42.18 -8.04
CA VAL A 42 12.23 -40.90 -7.46
C VAL A 42 12.78 -40.78 -6.03
N ILE A 43 13.35 -39.62 -5.72
CA ILE A 43 13.79 -39.24 -4.36
C ILE A 43 12.84 -38.14 -3.88
N ASN A 44 12.10 -38.40 -2.80
CA ASN A 44 11.16 -37.42 -2.26
C ASN A 44 11.90 -36.23 -1.64
N ALA A 45 11.43 -35.01 -1.91
CA ALA A 45 11.89 -33.75 -1.33
C ALA A 45 10.74 -32.94 -0.73
N ASP A 46 9.85 -33.61 0.01
CA ASP A 46 8.79 -32.96 0.79
C ASP A 46 8.94 -33.27 2.27
N SER A 47 9.13 -32.22 3.08
CA SER A 47 9.37 -32.34 4.52
C SER A 47 8.26 -33.04 5.30
N MET A 48 7.02 -33.08 4.77
CA MET A 48 5.91 -33.75 5.44
C MET A 48 5.73 -35.20 4.98
N GLN A 49 6.16 -35.56 3.76
CA GLN A 49 5.98 -36.90 3.19
C GLN A 49 7.03 -37.92 3.67
N ILE A 50 8.06 -37.46 4.40
CA ILE A 50 9.06 -38.34 5.01
C ILE A 50 8.49 -39.17 6.16
N TYR A 51 7.45 -38.67 6.85
CA TYR A 51 6.87 -39.31 8.03
C TYR A 51 5.93 -40.47 7.67
N LYS A 52 5.86 -41.49 8.52
CA LYS A 52 4.91 -42.61 8.39
C LYS A 52 3.48 -42.14 8.73
N GLY A 53 2.48 -42.78 8.12
CA GLY A 53 1.06 -42.41 8.28
C GLY A 53 0.71 -41.06 7.62
N LEU A 54 -0.54 -40.62 7.79
CA LEU A 54 -1.06 -39.37 7.20
C LEU A 54 -0.87 -39.30 5.67
N ASP A 55 -1.09 -40.41 4.97
CA ASP A 55 -0.87 -40.53 3.52
C ASP A 55 -1.81 -39.64 2.72
N ILE A 56 -3.08 -39.50 3.15
CA ILE A 56 -4.06 -38.61 2.52
C ILE A 56 -3.71 -37.15 2.85
N ALA A 57 -3.53 -36.81 4.13
CA ALA A 57 -3.25 -35.45 4.59
C ALA A 57 -1.96 -34.87 3.96
N THR A 58 -0.90 -35.66 3.87
CA THR A 58 0.37 -35.26 3.23
C THR A 58 0.39 -35.51 1.72
N ASN A 59 -0.68 -36.07 1.16
CA ASN A 59 -0.88 -36.40 -0.25
C ASN A 59 0.30 -37.16 -0.85
N LYS A 60 0.60 -38.30 -0.24
CA LYS A 60 1.56 -39.25 -0.78
C LYS A 60 0.97 -39.96 -2.00
N VAL A 61 1.86 -40.32 -2.92
CA VAL A 61 1.51 -41.08 -4.11
C VAL A 61 1.10 -42.49 -3.68
N THR A 62 -0.07 -42.97 -4.11
CA THR A 62 -0.53 -44.32 -3.76
C THR A 62 0.29 -45.39 -4.46
N THR A 63 0.19 -46.64 -4.02
CA THR A 63 0.87 -47.78 -4.64
C THR A 63 0.50 -47.96 -6.11
N GLU A 64 -0.74 -47.67 -6.47
CA GLU A 64 -1.27 -47.76 -7.83
C GLU A 64 -0.71 -46.61 -8.69
N GLU A 65 -0.70 -45.40 -8.16
CA GLU A 65 -0.16 -44.21 -8.83
C GLU A 65 1.36 -44.31 -9.05
N LYS A 66 2.10 -44.99 -8.17
CA LYS A 66 3.55 -45.22 -8.35
C LYS A 66 3.88 -45.99 -9.62
N GLN A 67 2.93 -46.79 -10.15
CA GLN A 67 3.08 -47.54 -11.41
C GLN A 67 4.41 -48.34 -11.49
N GLY A 68 4.84 -48.92 -10.37
CA GLY A 68 6.08 -49.70 -10.26
C GLY A 68 7.37 -48.89 -10.04
N VAL A 69 7.31 -47.56 -10.02
CA VAL A 69 8.48 -46.70 -9.78
C VAL A 69 8.84 -46.65 -8.29
N THR A 70 10.11 -46.91 -7.99
CA THR A 70 10.63 -46.85 -6.62
C THR A 70 10.74 -45.40 -6.14
N HIS A 71 10.22 -45.15 -4.94
CA HIS A 71 10.28 -43.84 -4.27
C HIS A 71 11.12 -43.96 -2.99
N HIS A 72 12.21 -43.21 -2.90
CA HIS A 72 13.07 -43.13 -1.71
C HIS A 72 12.70 -41.97 -0.82
N LEU A 73 13.07 -42.08 0.46
CA LEU A 73 12.87 -41.05 1.49
C LEU A 73 11.40 -40.62 1.65
N MET A 74 10.47 -41.54 1.43
CA MET A 74 9.04 -41.35 1.68
C MET A 74 8.57 -42.35 2.74
N SER A 75 7.75 -41.91 3.70
CA SER A 75 7.19 -42.76 4.76
C SER A 75 8.20 -43.61 5.53
N PHE A 76 9.36 -43.07 5.89
CA PHE A 76 10.40 -43.80 6.63
C PHE A 76 10.64 -43.25 8.05
N CYS A 77 10.35 -41.97 8.28
CA CYS A 77 10.55 -41.31 9.56
C CYS A 77 9.38 -41.59 10.50
N ASP A 78 9.68 -41.86 11.78
CA ASP A 78 8.64 -42.00 12.81
C ASP A 78 7.96 -40.64 13.06
N PRO A 79 6.62 -40.57 13.20
CA PRO A 79 5.91 -39.32 13.51
C PRO A 79 6.36 -38.65 14.81
N CYS A 80 6.87 -39.43 15.78
CA CYS A 80 7.37 -38.94 17.06
C CYS A 80 8.84 -38.53 17.02
N GLU A 81 9.55 -38.81 15.91
CA GLU A 81 10.93 -38.40 15.71
C GLU A 81 10.99 -36.88 15.48
N SER A 82 11.48 -36.15 16.47
CA SER A 82 11.56 -34.68 16.43
C SER A 82 12.89 -34.15 15.89
N ASN A 83 13.92 -35.00 15.76
CA ASN A 83 15.28 -34.58 15.44
C ASN A 83 15.64 -34.70 13.96
N TYR A 84 14.71 -35.17 13.12
CA TYR A 84 14.96 -35.26 11.68
C TYR A 84 15.07 -33.87 11.04
N ASN A 85 16.25 -33.54 10.54
CA ASN A 85 16.56 -32.21 10.03
C ASN A 85 17.15 -32.27 8.61
N VAL A 86 17.42 -31.09 8.04
CA VAL A 86 17.95 -30.96 6.67
C VAL A 86 19.33 -31.61 6.47
N HIS A 87 20.15 -31.73 7.52
CA HIS A 87 21.45 -32.39 7.41
C HIS A 87 21.30 -33.90 7.25
N HIS A 88 20.38 -34.52 8.01
CA HIS A 88 20.03 -35.94 7.84
C HIS A 88 19.51 -36.20 6.43
N TYR A 89 18.57 -35.37 5.95
CA TYR A 89 18.05 -35.45 4.60
C TYR A 89 19.15 -35.34 3.54
N ARG A 90 20.01 -34.32 3.62
CA ARG A 90 21.12 -34.13 2.68
C ARG A 90 22.00 -35.36 2.62
N ASN A 91 22.46 -35.87 3.76
CA ASN A 91 23.37 -37.00 3.79
C ASN A 91 22.72 -38.25 3.19
N ALA A 92 21.45 -38.52 3.50
CA ALA A 92 20.70 -39.65 2.93
C ALA A 92 20.53 -39.51 1.41
N VAL A 93 20.17 -38.33 0.91
CA VAL A 93 20.04 -38.06 -0.53
C VAL A 93 21.36 -38.25 -1.26
N LEU A 94 22.47 -37.73 -0.73
CA LEU A 94 23.78 -37.85 -1.37
C LEU A 94 24.20 -39.32 -1.52
N SER A 95 24.06 -40.13 -0.45
CA SER A 95 24.34 -41.57 -0.52
C SER A 95 23.43 -42.31 -1.48
N LEU A 96 22.15 -41.91 -1.58
CA LEU A 96 21.20 -42.49 -2.54
C LEU A 96 21.57 -42.17 -3.98
N ILE A 97 21.91 -40.91 -4.26
CA ILE A 97 22.31 -40.44 -5.59
C ILE A 97 23.52 -41.23 -6.09
N GLU A 98 24.57 -41.38 -5.27
CA GLU A 98 25.77 -42.15 -5.61
C GLU A 98 25.44 -43.61 -5.93
N ARG A 99 24.59 -44.24 -5.10
CA ARG A 99 24.12 -45.61 -5.30
C ARG A 99 23.32 -45.77 -6.60
N LEU A 100 22.45 -44.81 -6.92
CA LEU A 100 21.63 -44.86 -8.14
C LEU A 100 22.49 -44.72 -9.39
N TRP A 101 23.46 -43.81 -9.40
CA TRP A 101 24.42 -43.72 -10.50
C TRP A 101 25.24 -44.99 -10.66
N ALA A 102 25.73 -45.59 -9.57
CA ALA A 102 26.48 -46.85 -9.63
C ALA A 102 25.66 -47.99 -10.25
N ASN A 103 24.35 -48.01 -9.98
CA ASN A 103 23.39 -48.95 -10.56
C ASN A 103 22.91 -48.57 -11.97
N GLY A 104 23.38 -47.43 -12.51
CA GLY A 104 22.98 -46.91 -13.82
C GLY A 104 21.49 -46.55 -13.89
N LYS A 105 20.94 -46.06 -12.78
CA LYS A 105 19.58 -45.53 -12.65
C LYS A 105 19.61 -44.02 -12.46
N LEU A 106 18.66 -43.32 -13.06
CA LEU A 106 18.59 -41.86 -13.01
C LEU A 106 17.96 -41.39 -11.69
N PRO A 107 18.68 -40.61 -10.84
CA PRO A 107 18.07 -39.98 -9.68
C PRO A 107 17.17 -38.81 -10.08
N ILE A 108 15.91 -38.85 -9.66
CA ILE A 108 14.91 -37.80 -9.91
C ILE A 108 14.39 -37.26 -8.58
N ILE A 109 14.83 -36.06 -8.19
CA ILE A 109 14.37 -35.41 -6.96
C ILE A 109 13.03 -34.71 -7.23
N VAL A 110 11.99 -35.08 -6.49
CA VAL A 110 10.64 -34.53 -6.66
C VAL A 110 10.12 -34.01 -5.33
N GLY A 111 9.67 -32.75 -5.29
CA GLY A 111 9.08 -32.23 -4.06
C GLY A 111 8.71 -30.75 -4.07
N GLY A 112 8.12 -30.30 -2.96
CA GLY A 112 7.75 -28.91 -2.74
C GLY A 112 8.66 -28.17 -1.76
N THR A 113 9.57 -28.86 -1.07
CA THR A 113 10.43 -28.25 -0.04
C THR A 113 11.74 -27.77 -0.67
N GLY A 114 11.72 -26.53 -1.19
CA GLY A 114 12.88 -25.95 -1.86
C GLY A 114 14.16 -25.94 -1.02
N TYR A 115 14.05 -25.82 0.32
CA TYR A 115 15.19 -25.87 1.22
C TYR A 115 15.92 -27.23 1.21
N TYR A 116 15.19 -28.34 1.07
CA TYR A 116 15.76 -29.69 0.96
C TYR A 116 16.45 -29.89 -0.39
N MET A 117 15.84 -29.38 -1.47
CA MET A 117 16.47 -29.38 -2.79
C MET A 117 17.76 -28.56 -2.80
N GLU A 118 17.75 -27.36 -2.21
CA GLU A 118 18.96 -26.53 -2.10
C GLU A 118 20.07 -27.29 -1.38
N ALA A 119 19.76 -27.91 -0.24
CA ALA A 119 20.70 -28.76 0.52
C ALA A 119 21.31 -29.90 -0.31
N ALA A 120 20.53 -30.53 -1.18
CA ALA A 120 20.98 -31.62 -2.03
C ALA A 120 21.84 -31.16 -3.23
N ILE A 121 21.59 -29.97 -3.78
CA ILE A 121 22.20 -29.51 -5.04
C ILE A 121 23.53 -28.78 -4.83
N TYR A 122 23.69 -28.02 -3.74
CA TYR A 122 24.82 -27.12 -3.56
C TYR A 122 25.84 -27.65 -2.53
N TYR A 123 27.11 -27.35 -2.75
CA TYR A 123 28.16 -27.52 -1.73
C TYR A 123 28.02 -26.48 -0.60
N ASP A 124 28.39 -26.88 0.61
CA ASP A 124 28.58 -26.05 1.82
C ASP A 124 27.54 -24.95 2.11
N ASN A 125 26.29 -25.23 1.77
CA ASN A 125 25.16 -24.32 1.95
C ASN A 125 24.49 -24.42 3.32
N LEU A 126 24.93 -25.35 4.17
CA LEU A 126 24.42 -25.54 5.52
C LEU A 126 25.57 -25.42 6.53
N VAL A 127 25.38 -24.56 7.53
CA VAL A 127 26.31 -24.48 8.67
C VAL A 127 26.13 -25.73 9.53
N GLN A 128 27.21 -26.50 9.70
CA GLN A 128 27.19 -27.70 10.54
C GLN A 128 27.20 -27.31 12.02
N THR A 129 26.27 -27.88 12.77
CA THR A 129 26.18 -27.75 14.23
C THR A 129 26.01 -29.16 14.80
N ASN A 130 26.68 -29.49 15.89
CA ASN A 130 26.54 -30.82 16.53
C ASN A 130 25.10 -31.00 17.04
N ALA A 131 24.36 -31.95 16.46
CA ALA A 131 22.93 -32.15 16.72
C ALA A 131 22.62 -32.44 18.20
N GLN A 132 23.41 -33.29 18.87
CA GLN A 132 23.19 -33.62 20.29
C GLN A 132 23.35 -32.40 21.22
N LYS A 133 24.34 -31.54 20.96
CA LYS A 133 24.58 -30.32 21.75
C LYS A 133 23.59 -29.19 21.40
N SER A 134 22.89 -29.31 20.27
CA SER A 134 21.97 -28.30 19.77
C SER A 134 20.69 -28.23 20.61
N ASP A 135 20.08 -29.37 20.93
CA ASP A 135 18.80 -29.39 21.63
C ASP A 135 18.94 -28.98 23.10
N ASP A 136 19.99 -29.44 23.78
CA ASP A 136 20.33 -28.99 25.14
C ASP A 136 20.57 -27.48 25.18
N LEU A 137 21.32 -26.96 24.21
CA LEU A 137 21.59 -25.53 24.07
C LEU A 137 20.33 -24.73 23.74
N ARG A 138 19.43 -25.26 22.90
CA ARG A 138 18.13 -24.62 22.62
C ARG A 138 17.31 -24.52 23.88
N ASN A 139 17.22 -25.59 24.66
CA ASN A 139 16.48 -25.60 25.92
C ASN A 139 17.11 -24.63 26.94
N GLU A 140 18.43 -24.60 27.04
CA GLU A 140 19.15 -23.65 27.89
C GLU A 140 18.88 -22.20 27.48
N LEU A 141 18.95 -21.89 26.17
CA LEU A 141 18.65 -20.55 25.64
C LEU A 141 17.19 -20.16 25.89
N LEU A 142 16.26 -21.10 25.77
CA LEU A 142 14.83 -20.86 26.05
C LEU A 142 14.56 -20.66 27.55
N GLN A 143 15.31 -21.30 28.44
CA GLN A 143 15.24 -21.09 29.87
C GLN A 143 15.84 -19.73 30.27
N LYS A 144 16.99 -19.37 29.70
CA LYS A 144 17.66 -18.07 29.95
C LYS A 144 16.88 -16.89 29.37
N PHE A 145 16.27 -17.08 28.19
CA PHE A 145 15.56 -16.03 27.47
C PHE A 145 14.15 -16.52 27.09
N PRO A 146 13.18 -16.45 28.01
CA PRO A 146 11.86 -17.05 27.82
C PRO A 146 11.00 -16.31 26.77
N THR A 147 11.21 -15.00 26.59
CA THR A 147 10.43 -14.18 25.66
C THR A 147 11.14 -13.96 24.32
N CYS A 148 10.35 -13.75 23.25
CA CYS A 148 10.88 -13.48 21.91
C CYS A 148 11.70 -12.18 21.85
N ASP A 149 11.32 -11.16 22.64
CA ASP A 149 12.05 -9.89 22.70
C ASP A 149 13.44 -10.10 23.31
N LEU A 150 13.54 -10.80 24.45
CA LEU A 150 14.83 -11.09 25.11
C LEU A 150 15.76 -11.95 24.22
N LEU A 151 15.21 -12.95 23.52
CA LEU A 151 15.97 -13.74 22.55
C LEU A 151 16.50 -12.88 21.40
N HIS A 152 15.72 -11.92 20.92
CA HIS A 152 16.13 -11.04 19.84
C HIS A 152 17.16 -10.01 20.29
N GLU A 153 17.05 -9.49 21.52
CA GLU A 153 18.04 -8.62 22.14
C GLU A 153 19.39 -9.33 22.29
N GLU A 154 19.38 -10.58 22.72
CA GLU A 154 20.61 -11.38 22.80
C GLU A 154 21.22 -11.62 21.41
N LEU A 155 20.38 -11.89 20.40
CA LEU A 155 20.87 -11.97 19.02
C LEU A 155 21.43 -10.63 18.54
N LYS A 156 20.84 -9.50 18.93
CA LYS A 156 21.31 -8.16 18.56
C LYS A 156 22.65 -7.83 19.21
N ARG A 157 22.90 -8.33 20.43
CA ARG A 157 24.18 -8.21 21.14
C ARG A 157 25.28 -9.01 20.45
N VAL A 158 24.96 -10.22 19.99
CA VAL A 158 25.92 -11.17 19.42
C VAL A 158 26.14 -10.97 17.92
N ASP A 159 25.07 -10.85 17.15
CA ASP A 159 25.07 -10.73 15.68
C ASP A 159 24.05 -9.66 15.24
N PRO A 160 24.41 -8.36 15.34
CA PRO A 160 23.50 -7.26 15.01
C PRO A 160 23.05 -7.27 13.54
N ILE A 161 23.88 -7.84 12.65
CA ILE A 161 23.56 -7.95 11.22
C ILE A 161 22.44 -8.97 11.03
N SER A 162 22.55 -10.17 11.59
CA SER A 162 21.48 -11.17 11.52
C SER A 162 20.21 -10.73 12.26
N ALA A 163 20.35 -10.02 13.38
CA ALA A 163 19.21 -9.45 14.11
C ALA A 163 18.42 -8.45 13.25
N GLY A 164 19.10 -7.67 12.42
CA GLY A 164 18.49 -6.74 11.46
C GLY A 164 17.77 -7.43 10.30
N GLU A 165 18.07 -8.70 9.99
CA GLU A 165 17.38 -9.47 8.94
C GLU A 165 16.18 -10.29 9.45
N VAL A 166 16.10 -10.55 10.77
CA VAL A 166 15.13 -11.48 11.36
C VAL A 166 14.19 -10.74 12.31
N HIS A 167 12.89 -10.88 12.11
CA HIS A 167 11.89 -10.33 13.03
C HIS A 167 11.94 -11.07 14.38
N LYS A 168 11.79 -10.36 15.49
CA LYS A 168 11.77 -10.93 16.86
C LYS A 168 10.83 -12.12 17.05
N ASN A 169 9.61 -12.03 16.51
CA ASN A 169 8.62 -13.13 16.52
C ASN A 169 9.04 -14.39 15.75
N ALA A 170 10.06 -14.34 14.90
CA ALA A 170 10.57 -15.51 14.19
C ALA A 170 11.49 -16.36 15.09
N LYS A 171 10.96 -16.81 16.23
CA LYS A 171 11.66 -17.49 17.32
C LYS A 171 12.64 -18.57 16.83
N SER A 172 12.22 -19.44 15.91
CA SER A 172 13.08 -20.51 15.38
C SER A 172 14.30 -19.99 14.60
N LYS A 173 14.17 -18.87 13.87
CA LYS A 173 15.27 -18.25 13.13
C LYS A 173 16.25 -17.53 14.04
N VAL A 174 15.74 -16.88 15.09
CA VAL A 174 16.55 -16.21 16.13
C VAL A 174 17.34 -17.26 16.90
N LEU A 175 16.66 -18.31 17.40
CA LEU A 175 17.30 -19.43 18.08
C LEU A 175 18.37 -20.10 17.22
N ARG A 176 18.11 -20.34 15.93
CA ARG A 176 19.12 -20.94 15.04
C ARG A 176 20.36 -20.05 14.87
N ALA A 177 20.19 -18.73 14.83
CA ALA A 177 21.34 -17.83 14.70
C ALA A 177 22.19 -17.80 15.98
N LEU A 178 21.55 -17.79 17.14
CA LEU A 178 22.23 -17.91 18.44
C LEU A 178 22.91 -19.27 18.60
N GLU A 179 22.22 -20.34 18.22
CA GLU A 179 22.75 -21.70 18.26
C GLU A 179 24.00 -21.85 17.41
N ILE A 180 24.02 -21.26 16.20
CA ILE A 180 25.23 -21.23 15.36
C ILE A 180 26.36 -20.54 16.13
N PHE A 181 26.14 -19.34 16.67
CA PHE A 181 27.17 -18.61 17.41
C PHE A 181 27.70 -19.36 18.63
N TYR A 182 26.82 -19.88 19.47
CA TYR A 182 27.21 -20.59 20.69
C TYR A 182 27.85 -21.95 20.42
N SER A 183 27.59 -22.56 19.26
CA SER A 183 28.20 -23.85 18.89
C SER A 183 29.51 -23.71 18.11
N THR A 184 29.64 -22.70 17.23
CA THR A 184 30.82 -22.51 16.37
C THR A 184 31.75 -21.40 16.84
N GLY A 185 31.30 -20.51 17.72
CA GLY A 185 32.00 -19.28 18.11
C GLY A 185 31.96 -18.19 17.04
N GLN A 186 31.35 -18.45 15.87
CA GLN A 186 31.23 -17.52 14.75
C GLN A 186 29.77 -17.14 14.52
N THR A 187 29.53 -15.88 14.22
CA THR A 187 28.17 -15.38 13.98
C THR A 187 27.63 -15.93 12.66
N LYS A 188 26.30 -15.98 12.54
CA LYS A 188 25.64 -16.43 11.31
C LYS A 188 25.94 -15.47 10.14
N SER A 189 26.02 -14.17 10.41
CA SER A 189 26.37 -13.18 9.40
C SER A 189 27.81 -13.35 8.90
N GLU A 190 28.77 -13.69 9.77
CA GLU A 190 30.15 -14.04 9.39
C GLU A 190 30.19 -15.30 8.53
N HIS A 191 29.47 -16.36 8.89
CA HIS A 191 29.38 -17.55 8.04
C HIS A 191 28.82 -17.23 6.66
N HIS A 192 27.75 -16.44 6.58
CA HIS A 192 27.21 -15.98 5.29
C HIS A 192 28.18 -15.09 4.52
N LYS A 193 28.96 -14.26 5.22
CA LYS A 193 29.97 -13.39 4.63
C LYS A 193 31.14 -14.20 4.08
N MET A 194 31.65 -15.19 4.82
CA MET A 194 32.68 -16.13 4.34
C MET A 194 32.18 -16.94 3.14
N GLN A 195 30.92 -17.38 3.16
CA GLN A 195 30.28 -18.04 2.02
C GLN A 195 30.17 -17.13 0.78
N ARG A 196 30.08 -15.79 0.96
CA ARG A 196 30.02 -14.79 -0.13
C ARG A 196 31.39 -14.29 -0.57
N GLU A 197 32.31 -14.05 0.34
CA GLU A 197 33.65 -13.49 0.06
C GLU A 197 34.62 -14.55 -0.45
N GLY A 198 34.44 -15.82 -0.08
CA GLY A 198 35.04 -16.96 -0.78
C GLY A 198 34.61 -17.08 -2.25
N GLN A 199 33.67 -16.26 -2.72
CA GLN A 199 33.24 -16.16 -4.12
C GLN A 199 34.04 -15.13 -4.93
N ALA A 200 34.86 -14.27 -4.30
CA ALA A 200 35.59 -13.20 -4.99
C ALA A 200 36.95 -13.64 -5.57
N ALA A 201 37.48 -14.79 -5.14
CA ALA A 201 38.72 -15.37 -5.66
C ALA A 201 38.46 -16.83 -6.09
N ASN A 202 37.94 -17.02 -7.30
CA ASN A 202 37.65 -18.31 -7.94
C ASN A 202 36.73 -19.27 -7.13
N PHE A 203 35.40 -19.15 -7.31
CA PHE A 203 34.37 -20.21 -7.16
C PHE A 203 34.70 -21.41 -6.23
N HIS A 204 34.96 -21.17 -4.95
CA HIS A 204 35.10 -22.28 -3.99
C HIS A 204 34.04 -22.24 -2.88
N LEU A 205 33.12 -23.20 -3.05
CA LEU A 205 32.31 -23.96 -2.09
C LEU A 205 30.84 -23.54 -1.91
N ALA A 206 30.50 -22.33 -1.43
CA ALA A 206 29.09 -21.99 -1.19
C ALA A 206 28.39 -21.40 -2.42
N GLY A 207 27.74 -22.25 -3.21
CA GLY A 207 27.01 -21.85 -4.43
C GLY A 207 27.41 -22.59 -5.71
N ARG A 208 28.37 -23.52 -5.62
CA ARG A 208 28.71 -24.44 -6.71
C ARG A 208 27.75 -25.64 -6.70
N LEU A 209 27.31 -26.07 -7.88
CA LEU A 209 26.54 -27.30 -8.04
C LEU A 209 27.41 -28.51 -7.68
N ARG A 210 26.84 -29.46 -6.94
CA ARG A 210 27.47 -30.77 -6.70
C ARG A 210 27.66 -31.56 -7.98
N THR A 211 26.69 -31.41 -8.87
CA THR A 211 26.61 -32.08 -10.17
C THR A 211 26.48 -31.04 -11.26
N LYS A 212 27.47 -30.99 -12.16
CA LYS A 212 27.40 -30.11 -13.34
C LYS A 212 26.25 -30.50 -14.28
N ASN A 213 25.92 -31.79 -14.33
CA ASN A 213 24.86 -32.33 -15.17
C ASN A 213 23.52 -32.38 -14.41
N THR A 214 23.05 -31.21 -13.96
CA THR A 214 21.75 -31.08 -13.29
C THR A 214 20.72 -30.42 -14.20
N LEU A 215 19.58 -31.08 -14.40
CA LEU A 215 18.42 -30.56 -15.14
C LEU A 215 17.27 -30.30 -14.16
N LEU A 216 16.74 -29.09 -14.19
CA LEU A 216 15.67 -28.61 -13.32
C LEU A 216 14.42 -28.32 -14.14
N PHE A 217 13.34 -29.02 -13.84
CA PHE A 217 11.99 -28.73 -14.31
C PHE A 217 11.25 -27.92 -13.24
N THR A 218 10.83 -26.69 -13.60
CA THR A 218 9.98 -25.85 -12.76
C THR A 218 8.56 -25.87 -13.30
N LEU A 219 7.64 -26.51 -12.58
CA LEU A 219 6.24 -26.58 -12.97
C LEU A 219 5.46 -25.45 -12.34
N ASP A 220 4.77 -24.68 -13.17
CA ASP A 220 3.84 -23.65 -12.71
C ASP A 220 2.51 -23.72 -13.46
N ALA A 221 1.49 -23.04 -12.92
CA ALA A 221 0.16 -22.95 -13.50
C ALA A 221 -0.43 -21.56 -13.27
N ASP A 222 -1.40 -21.18 -14.08
CA ASP A 222 -2.14 -19.93 -13.88
C ASP A 222 -2.82 -19.92 -12.52
N LYS A 223 -2.85 -18.74 -11.90
CA LYS A 223 -3.29 -18.57 -10.51
C LYS A 223 -4.70 -19.11 -10.27
N GLU A 224 -5.61 -18.87 -11.22
CA GLU A 224 -7.01 -19.29 -11.12
C GLU A 224 -7.15 -20.80 -11.25
N VAL A 225 -6.51 -21.39 -12.26
CA VAL A 225 -6.46 -22.84 -12.49
C VAL A 225 -5.86 -23.56 -11.28
N LEU A 226 -4.73 -23.06 -10.77
CA LEU A 226 -4.09 -23.64 -9.59
C LEU A 226 -4.98 -23.55 -8.35
N SER A 227 -5.65 -22.41 -8.12
CA SER A 227 -6.55 -22.26 -6.98
C SER A 227 -7.74 -23.21 -7.06
N GLN A 228 -8.28 -23.46 -8.25
CA GLN A 228 -9.36 -24.43 -8.45
C GLN A 228 -8.87 -25.85 -8.15
N ARG A 229 -7.74 -26.27 -8.74
CA ARG A 229 -7.13 -27.59 -8.50
C ARG A 229 -6.88 -27.84 -7.02
N LEU A 230 -6.34 -26.86 -6.29
CA LEU A 230 -6.06 -27.00 -4.86
C LEU A 230 -7.33 -27.14 -4.02
N ASN A 231 -8.40 -26.42 -4.37
CA ASN A 231 -9.67 -26.55 -3.67
C ASN A 231 -10.30 -27.92 -3.93
N SER A 232 -10.42 -28.32 -5.20
CA SER A 232 -10.97 -29.62 -5.60
C SER A 232 -10.19 -30.78 -4.97
N ARG A 233 -8.86 -30.66 -4.91
CA ARG A 233 -8.01 -31.64 -4.24
C ARG A 233 -8.36 -31.82 -2.76
N VAL A 234 -8.59 -30.73 -2.02
CA VAL A 234 -9.00 -30.84 -0.60
C VAL A 234 -10.37 -31.51 -0.50
N ASP A 235 -11.29 -31.21 -1.42
CA ASP A 235 -12.59 -31.88 -1.48
C ASP A 235 -12.45 -33.39 -1.78
N ASP A 236 -11.52 -33.78 -2.65
CA ASP A 236 -11.24 -35.19 -2.94
C ASP A 236 -10.50 -35.89 -1.79
N MET A 237 -9.64 -35.19 -1.04
CA MET A 237 -9.03 -35.70 0.19
C MET A 237 -10.12 -36.06 1.23
N LEU A 238 -11.14 -35.21 1.39
CA LEU A 238 -12.27 -35.49 2.28
C LEU A 238 -13.03 -36.76 1.83
N LYS A 239 -13.31 -36.91 0.53
CA LYS A 239 -13.98 -38.11 -0.01
C LYS A 239 -13.16 -39.39 0.20
N ARG A 240 -11.83 -39.29 0.21
CA ARG A 240 -10.91 -40.42 0.43
C ARG A 240 -10.78 -40.83 1.90
N GLY A 241 -11.41 -40.11 2.82
CA GLY A 241 -11.38 -40.43 4.25
C GLY A 241 -10.31 -39.67 5.03
N LEU A 242 -10.08 -38.39 4.72
CA LEU A 242 -9.11 -37.54 5.44
C LEU A 242 -9.44 -37.43 6.94
N ILE A 243 -10.72 -37.37 7.31
CA ILE A 243 -11.13 -37.16 8.70
C ILE A 243 -10.81 -38.40 9.52
N GLU A 244 -11.12 -39.58 8.98
CA GLU A 244 -10.86 -40.88 9.59
C GLU A 244 -9.36 -41.12 9.76
N GLU A 245 -8.54 -40.73 8.78
CA GLU A 245 -7.08 -40.78 8.87
C GLU A 245 -6.56 -39.88 10.00
N LEU A 246 -7.05 -38.64 10.08
CA LEU A 246 -6.64 -37.68 11.10
C LEU A 246 -7.08 -38.10 12.51
N ASP A 247 -8.30 -38.62 12.66
CA ASP A 247 -8.81 -39.14 13.92
C ASP A 247 -7.97 -40.32 14.41
N SER A 248 -7.73 -41.31 13.53
CA SER A 248 -6.93 -42.50 13.87
C SER A 248 -5.53 -42.12 14.31
N PHE A 249 -4.88 -41.23 13.54
CA PHE A 249 -3.55 -40.73 13.84
C PHE A 249 -3.50 -39.95 15.16
N TYR A 250 -4.48 -39.10 15.41
CA TYR A 250 -4.54 -38.29 16.63
C TYR A 250 -4.73 -39.15 17.88
N ILE A 251 -5.63 -40.14 17.84
CA ILE A 251 -5.86 -41.06 18.96
C ILE A 251 -4.56 -41.80 19.34
N GLU A 252 -3.82 -42.26 18.34
CA GLU A 252 -2.58 -43.01 18.53
C GLU A 252 -1.43 -42.15 19.09
N HIS A 253 -1.30 -40.90 18.63
CA HIS A 253 -0.09 -40.10 18.88
C HIS A 253 -0.30 -38.89 19.80
N GLN A 254 -1.52 -38.53 20.20
CA GLN A 254 -1.85 -37.29 20.94
C GLN A 254 -0.89 -36.94 22.11
N ASN A 255 -0.43 -37.93 22.87
CA ASN A 255 0.42 -37.72 24.04
C ASN A 255 1.90 -37.46 23.71
N GLN A 256 2.30 -37.69 22.46
CA GLN A 256 3.70 -37.61 21.98
C GLN A 256 3.88 -36.53 20.92
N LEU A 257 2.80 -35.83 20.54
CA LEU A 257 2.84 -34.76 19.55
C LEU A 257 3.49 -33.50 20.11
N ASN A 258 4.73 -33.25 19.70
CA ASN A 258 5.45 -32.01 19.98
C ASN A 258 5.08 -30.91 18.96
N SER A 259 5.25 -29.64 19.30
CA SER A 259 4.95 -28.48 18.42
C SER A 259 5.76 -28.40 17.10
N PHE A 260 6.60 -29.40 16.81
CA PHE A 260 7.49 -29.48 15.66
C PHE A 260 7.26 -30.78 14.87
N GLY A 261 7.88 -30.90 13.69
CA GLY A 261 7.77 -32.10 12.87
C GLY A 261 6.38 -32.27 12.22
N ILE A 262 5.78 -33.45 12.37
CA ILE A 262 4.54 -33.83 11.67
C ILE A 262 3.34 -32.95 12.01
N LEU A 263 3.31 -32.33 13.21
CA LEU A 263 2.26 -31.36 13.57
C LEU A 263 2.23 -30.12 12.64
N GLN A 264 3.30 -29.82 11.92
CA GLN A 264 3.30 -28.70 10.98
C GLN A 264 2.51 -28.99 9.70
N CYS A 265 2.12 -30.24 9.48
CA CYS A 265 1.33 -30.69 8.35
C CYS A 265 0.04 -29.87 8.21
N ILE A 266 -0.21 -29.38 6.99
CA ILE A 266 -1.49 -28.77 6.63
C ILE A 266 -2.51 -29.90 6.55
N GLY A 267 -3.62 -29.77 7.29
CA GLY A 267 -4.54 -30.86 7.58
C GLY A 267 -4.60 -31.07 9.09
N LEU A 268 -3.54 -31.62 9.68
CA LEU A 268 -3.53 -31.97 11.10
C LEU A 268 -3.69 -30.75 12.02
N LYS A 269 -2.87 -29.71 11.85
CA LYS A 269 -2.92 -28.51 12.72
C LYS A 269 -4.23 -27.74 12.62
N GLU A 270 -4.84 -27.68 11.44
CA GLU A 270 -6.13 -27.01 11.24
C GLU A 270 -7.29 -27.81 11.84
N PHE A 271 -7.16 -29.14 11.89
CA PHE A 271 -8.18 -30.02 12.45
C PHE A 271 -8.03 -30.27 13.96
N LEU A 272 -6.93 -29.85 14.61
CA LEU A 272 -6.75 -29.99 16.06
C LEU A 272 -7.98 -29.52 16.89
N PRO A 273 -8.61 -28.35 16.61
CA PRO A 273 -9.80 -27.93 17.36
C PRO A 273 -10.99 -28.87 17.21
N TYR A 274 -11.12 -29.54 16.06
CA TYR A 274 -12.16 -30.54 15.81
C TYR A 274 -11.83 -31.88 16.48
N LEU A 275 -10.57 -32.31 16.39
CA LEU A 275 -10.09 -33.60 16.93
C LEU A 275 -10.19 -33.66 18.46
N GLN A 276 -10.05 -32.51 19.13
CA GLN A 276 -10.16 -32.37 20.59
C GLN A 276 -11.60 -32.43 21.13
N LEU A 277 -12.62 -32.33 20.27
CA LEU A 277 -14.02 -32.37 20.68
C LEU A 277 -14.46 -33.79 21.09
N THR A 278 -15.30 -33.87 22.10
CA THR A 278 -15.99 -35.11 22.48
C THR A 278 -17.00 -35.53 21.40
N GLU A 279 -17.35 -36.82 21.35
CA GLU A 279 -18.29 -37.35 20.36
C GLU A 279 -19.65 -36.65 20.37
N LYS A 280 -20.12 -36.22 21.57
CA LYS A 280 -21.35 -35.44 21.73
C LYS A 280 -21.24 -34.02 21.14
N GLU A 281 -20.09 -33.36 21.31
CA GLU A 281 -19.84 -32.02 20.76
C GLU A 281 -19.65 -32.04 19.24
N ARG A 282 -19.07 -33.13 18.69
CA ARG A 282 -18.95 -33.35 17.25
C ARG A 282 -20.32 -33.48 16.58
N GLN A 283 -21.28 -34.13 17.24
CA GLN A 283 -22.66 -34.27 16.73
C GLN A 283 -23.50 -33.00 16.89
N ALA A 284 -23.09 -32.07 17.76
CA ALA A 284 -23.76 -30.78 17.93
C ALA A 284 -23.50 -29.84 16.72
N GLU A 285 -24.31 -28.77 16.64
CA GLU A 285 -24.14 -27.73 15.60
C GLU A 285 -22.76 -27.05 15.67
N ILE A 286 -22.22 -26.93 16.88
CA ILE A 286 -20.87 -26.38 17.14
C ILE A 286 -19.80 -27.23 16.44
N GLY A 287 -19.85 -28.56 16.57
CA GLY A 287 -18.92 -29.47 15.92
C GLY A 287 -18.98 -29.41 14.39
N HIS A 288 -20.18 -29.31 13.82
CA HIS A 288 -20.37 -29.16 12.37
C HIS A 288 -19.81 -27.84 11.85
N ASN A 289 -19.94 -26.74 12.60
CA ASN A 289 -19.40 -25.44 12.23
C ASN A 289 -17.87 -25.42 12.31
N ILE A 290 -17.29 -26.01 13.36
CA ILE A 290 -15.83 -26.16 13.50
C ILE A 290 -15.27 -26.99 12.36
N LEU A 291 -15.91 -28.12 12.01
CA LEU A 291 -15.46 -28.96 10.88
C LEU A 291 -15.41 -28.17 9.57
N LYS A 292 -16.46 -27.39 9.26
CA LYS A 292 -16.49 -26.52 8.08
C LYS A 292 -15.38 -25.47 8.11
N GLU A 293 -15.12 -24.89 9.27
CA GLU A 293 -14.04 -23.93 9.45
C GLU A 293 -12.66 -24.57 9.23
N CYS A 294 -12.41 -25.76 9.81
CA CYS A 294 -11.17 -26.53 9.61
C CYS A 294 -10.92 -26.80 8.12
N VAL A 295 -11.94 -27.25 7.37
CA VAL A 295 -11.82 -27.47 5.92
C VAL A 295 -11.48 -26.18 5.17
N ASN A 296 -12.14 -25.07 5.52
CA ASN A 296 -11.86 -23.76 4.90
C ASN A 296 -10.44 -23.27 5.22
N LEU A 297 -9.94 -23.51 6.44
CA LEU A 297 -8.57 -23.22 6.83
C LEU A 297 -7.57 -24.07 6.06
N VAL A 298 -7.82 -25.37 5.86
CA VAL A 298 -6.97 -26.23 5.01
C VAL A 298 -6.90 -25.70 3.58
N LYS A 299 -8.05 -25.33 2.97
CA LYS A 299 -8.08 -24.70 1.63
C LYS A 299 -7.31 -23.38 1.60
N LEU A 300 -7.44 -22.56 2.64
CA LEU A 300 -6.72 -21.28 2.74
C LEU A 300 -5.21 -21.49 2.86
N HIS A 301 -4.77 -22.30 3.82
CA HIS A 301 -3.35 -22.53 4.11
C HIS A 301 -2.66 -23.30 2.97
N THR A 302 -3.36 -24.20 2.27
CA THR A 302 -2.84 -24.85 1.05
C THR A 302 -2.54 -23.82 -0.05
N ARG A 303 -3.42 -22.84 -0.27
CA ARG A 303 -3.19 -21.75 -1.24
C ARG A 303 -2.06 -20.82 -0.81
N GLN A 304 -1.98 -20.49 0.49
CA GLN A 304 -0.88 -19.69 1.04
C GLN A 304 0.47 -20.41 0.91
N TYR A 305 0.48 -21.73 1.12
CA TYR A 305 1.66 -22.58 0.96
C TYR A 305 2.13 -22.59 -0.50
N ALA A 306 1.22 -22.83 -1.46
CA ALA A 306 1.54 -22.76 -2.90
C ALA A 306 2.13 -21.40 -3.30
N LYS A 307 1.54 -20.29 -2.83
CA LYS A 307 2.09 -18.93 -3.06
C LYS A 307 3.49 -18.75 -2.47
N THR A 308 3.72 -19.29 -1.28
CA THR A 308 5.02 -19.22 -0.60
C THR A 308 6.08 -20.03 -1.35
N GLN A 309 5.72 -21.22 -1.82
CA GLN A 309 6.59 -22.05 -2.68
C GLN A 309 6.94 -21.32 -3.98
N ARG A 310 5.96 -20.74 -4.68
CA ARG A 310 6.18 -19.95 -5.90
C ARG A 310 7.19 -18.82 -5.66
N LYS A 311 6.98 -18.01 -4.61
CA LYS A 311 7.91 -16.92 -4.25
C LYS A 311 9.30 -17.47 -3.91
N TRP A 312 9.38 -18.59 -3.19
CA TRP A 312 10.64 -19.20 -2.79
C TRP A 312 11.44 -19.66 -4.01
N PHE A 313 10.85 -20.44 -4.92
CA PHE A 313 11.54 -20.96 -6.10
C PHE A 313 12.00 -19.82 -7.03
N TYR A 314 11.16 -18.81 -7.26
CA TYR A 314 11.53 -17.62 -8.03
C TYR A 314 12.72 -16.88 -7.42
N ASN A 315 12.64 -16.52 -6.13
CA ASN A 315 13.68 -15.71 -5.47
C ASN A 315 14.97 -16.46 -5.20
N ARG A 316 14.90 -17.77 -4.93
CA ARG A 316 16.07 -18.57 -4.54
C ARG A 316 16.72 -19.20 -5.75
N ILE A 317 15.96 -19.81 -6.65
CA ILE A 317 16.51 -20.57 -7.77
C ILE A 317 16.78 -19.70 -8.99
N HIS A 318 15.79 -18.92 -9.45
CA HIS A 318 15.89 -18.22 -10.73
C HIS A 318 16.64 -16.88 -10.64
N LEU A 319 16.47 -16.09 -9.56
CA LEU A 319 17.09 -14.75 -9.45
C LEU A 319 18.56 -14.73 -8.99
N ARG A 320 19.19 -15.88 -8.72
CA ARG A 320 20.54 -15.93 -8.10
C ARG A 320 21.69 -16.24 -9.05
N GLU A 321 21.47 -16.20 -10.36
CA GLU A 321 22.51 -16.45 -11.38
C GLU A 321 23.80 -15.63 -11.17
N LYS A 322 23.69 -14.41 -10.64
CA LYS A 322 24.85 -13.55 -10.35
C LYS A 322 25.71 -14.01 -9.16
N TYR A 323 25.21 -14.87 -8.27
CA TYR A 323 25.85 -15.22 -7.00
C TYR A 323 26.11 -16.72 -6.81
N ARG A 324 25.63 -17.58 -7.72
CA ARG A 324 25.81 -19.04 -7.66
C ARG A 324 25.63 -19.68 -9.03
N GLU A 325 26.17 -20.88 -9.20
CA GLU A 325 25.86 -21.70 -10.38
C GLU A 325 24.37 -22.06 -10.37
N VAL A 326 23.71 -21.96 -11.52
CA VAL A 326 22.29 -22.33 -11.66
C VAL A 326 22.23 -23.56 -12.57
N PRO A 327 21.48 -24.61 -12.20
CA PRO A 327 21.35 -25.80 -13.04
C PRO A 327 20.60 -25.43 -14.33
N TYR A 328 20.71 -26.25 -15.37
CA TYR A 328 19.90 -26.09 -16.58
C TYR A 328 18.42 -26.13 -16.19
N SER A 329 17.70 -25.00 -16.33
CA SER A 329 16.33 -24.89 -15.84
C SER A 329 15.34 -24.64 -16.96
N ILE A 330 14.24 -25.38 -16.98
CA ILE A 330 13.12 -25.20 -17.90
C ILE A 330 11.82 -25.04 -17.12
N ALA A 331 11.05 -24.04 -17.51
CA ALA A 331 9.75 -23.76 -16.92
C ALA A 331 8.62 -24.37 -17.74
N LEU A 332 7.82 -25.22 -17.12
CA LEU A 332 6.72 -25.93 -17.77
C LEU A 332 5.38 -25.33 -17.31
N ASN A 333 4.56 -24.90 -18.27
CA ASN A 333 3.19 -24.48 -17.99
C ASN A 333 2.29 -25.70 -17.90
N THR A 334 1.63 -25.87 -16.76
CA THR A 334 0.73 -26.99 -16.48
C THR A 334 -0.75 -26.59 -16.51
N SER A 335 -1.08 -25.40 -17.03
CA SER A 335 -2.47 -24.94 -17.18
C SER A 335 -3.27 -25.74 -18.22
N SER A 336 -2.64 -26.24 -19.28
CA SER A 336 -3.26 -26.96 -20.39
C SER A 336 -3.16 -28.50 -20.25
N HIS A 337 -3.31 -29.25 -21.35
CA HIS A 337 -3.33 -30.71 -21.40
C HIS A 337 -2.00 -31.32 -20.92
N PHE A 338 -1.92 -31.66 -19.63
CA PHE A 338 -0.68 -32.08 -18.98
C PHE A 338 -0.02 -33.31 -19.62
N HIS A 339 -0.78 -34.38 -19.86
CA HIS A 339 -0.24 -35.62 -20.44
C HIS A 339 -0.01 -35.55 -21.95
N GLU A 340 -0.70 -34.66 -22.66
CA GLU A 340 -0.60 -34.55 -24.13
C GLU A 340 0.50 -33.58 -24.55
N ASP A 341 0.69 -32.47 -23.81
CA ASP A 341 1.62 -31.41 -24.18
C ASP A 341 2.87 -31.37 -23.28
N VAL A 342 2.69 -31.45 -21.96
CA VAL A 342 3.76 -31.15 -20.99
C VAL A 342 4.70 -32.34 -20.80
N VAL A 343 4.14 -33.54 -20.62
CA VAL A 343 4.94 -34.76 -20.42
C VAL A 343 5.81 -35.08 -21.64
N PRO A 344 5.29 -35.12 -22.88
CA PRO A 344 6.13 -35.41 -24.05
C PRO A 344 7.22 -34.37 -24.28
N PHE A 345 6.92 -33.09 -24.03
CA PHE A 345 7.90 -32.02 -24.12
C PHE A 345 9.01 -32.15 -23.07
N ALA A 346 8.68 -32.48 -21.82
CA ALA A 346 9.66 -32.71 -20.77
C ALA A 346 10.56 -33.93 -21.08
N ILE A 347 10.01 -34.97 -21.69
CA ILE A 347 10.77 -36.14 -22.16
C ILE A 347 11.74 -35.74 -23.28
N ASP A 348 11.31 -35.01 -24.31
CA ASP A 348 12.19 -34.52 -25.40
C ASP A 348 13.35 -33.68 -24.86
N VAL A 349 13.05 -32.74 -23.95
CA VAL A 349 14.06 -31.94 -23.26
C VAL A 349 15.08 -32.83 -22.52
N ALA A 350 14.59 -33.81 -21.76
CA ALA A 350 15.45 -34.72 -21.01
C ALA A 350 16.33 -35.59 -21.92
N GLU A 351 15.80 -36.06 -23.05
CA GLU A 351 16.56 -36.82 -24.05
C GLU A 351 17.67 -35.98 -24.69
N ARG A 352 17.37 -34.72 -25.04
CA ARG A 352 18.36 -33.77 -25.57
C ARG A 352 19.45 -33.47 -24.55
N PHE A 353 19.07 -33.27 -23.28
CA PHE A 353 20.03 -33.06 -22.20
C PHE A 353 20.97 -34.26 -22.02
N LEU A 354 20.43 -35.47 -21.95
CA LEU A 354 21.21 -36.70 -21.80
C LEU A 354 22.04 -37.04 -23.05
N SER A 355 21.73 -36.43 -24.20
CA SER A 355 22.50 -36.58 -25.44
C SER A 355 23.53 -35.48 -25.68
N GLY A 356 23.62 -34.48 -24.80
CA GLY A 356 24.57 -33.37 -24.92
C GLY A 356 24.21 -32.39 -26.04
N GLN A 357 22.96 -32.41 -26.51
CA GLN A 357 22.46 -31.46 -27.50
C GLN A 357 22.13 -30.11 -26.86
N CYS A 358 22.21 -29.01 -27.63
CA CYS A 358 21.84 -27.69 -27.15
C CYS A 358 20.34 -27.62 -26.80
N ILE A 359 20.05 -27.25 -25.56
CA ILE A 359 18.68 -27.07 -25.04
C ILE A 359 18.13 -25.67 -25.37
N ASN A 360 18.99 -24.72 -25.75
CA ASN A 360 18.63 -23.31 -25.95
C ASN A 360 17.79 -23.04 -27.21
N ASP A 361 17.70 -23.98 -28.16
CA ASP A 361 16.97 -23.83 -29.42
C ASP A 361 15.48 -24.26 -29.30
N ILE A 362 15.01 -24.60 -28.10
CA ILE A 362 13.65 -25.11 -27.88
C ILE A 362 12.65 -23.95 -27.86
N SER A 363 11.76 -23.92 -28.87
CA SER A 363 10.70 -22.92 -29.03
C SER A 363 9.76 -22.86 -27.81
N PRO A 364 9.40 -21.66 -27.31
CA PRO A 364 8.69 -21.45 -26.06
C PRO A 364 7.17 -21.68 -26.15
N LYS A 365 6.68 -22.62 -26.97
CA LYS A 365 5.23 -22.90 -27.06
C LYS A 365 4.62 -23.33 -25.71
N ASN A 366 5.42 -23.97 -24.84
CA ASN A 366 5.01 -24.45 -23.51
C ASN A 366 5.81 -23.82 -22.35
N ALA A 367 6.59 -22.77 -22.63
CA ALA A 367 7.36 -22.08 -21.60
C ALA A 367 6.39 -21.35 -20.65
N ALA A 368 6.36 -21.75 -19.38
CA ALA A 368 5.61 -21.00 -18.39
C ALA A 368 6.15 -19.57 -18.32
N VAL A 369 5.23 -18.60 -18.25
CA VAL A 369 5.55 -17.27 -17.72
C VAL A 369 5.88 -17.46 -16.24
N LEU A 370 7.09 -17.93 -15.93
CA LEU A 370 7.73 -17.56 -14.68
C LEU A 370 7.62 -16.05 -14.63
N MET A 371 6.95 -15.50 -13.59
CA MET A 371 6.72 -14.05 -13.37
C MET A 371 7.63 -13.21 -14.27
N PRO A 372 7.08 -12.38 -15.18
CA PRO A 372 7.85 -11.77 -16.25
C PRO A 372 9.18 -11.33 -15.68
N LEU A 373 10.27 -11.94 -16.18
CA LEU A 373 11.59 -11.43 -15.89
C LEU A 373 11.48 -9.93 -16.19
N PRO A 374 11.79 -9.04 -15.23
CA PRO A 374 11.90 -7.62 -15.57
C PRO A 374 12.79 -7.55 -16.80
N ALA A 375 12.41 -6.74 -17.78
CA ALA A 375 13.06 -6.72 -19.09
C ALA A 375 14.59 -6.64 -18.90
N ALA A 376 15.40 -7.18 -19.82
CA ALA A 376 16.85 -7.13 -19.70
C ALA A 376 17.38 -5.70 -19.43
N SER A 377 16.67 -4.67 -19.91
CA SER A 377 16.91 -3.25 -19.62
C SER A 377 16.62 -2.81 -18.17
N GLU A 378 15.72 -3.49 -17.46
CA GLU A 378 15.41 -3.26 -16.04
C GLU A 378 16.31 -4.08 -15.08
N LEU A 379 16.97 -5.14 -15.59
CA LEU A 379 17.94 -5.96 -14.84
C LEU A 379 19.29 -5.25 -14.58
N PHE A 380 19.61 -4.22 -15.37
CA PHE A 380 20.78 -3.36 -15.16
C PHE A 380 20.57 -2.28 -14.10
N ASP A 381 19.31 -1.96 -13.76
CA ASP A 381 18.94 -0.94 -12.75
C ASP A 381 18.37 -1.53 -11.46
N LEU A 382 18.36 -2.86 -11.31
CA LEU A 382 18.03 -3.48 -10.02
C LEU A 382 19.15 -3.16 -9.02
N PRO A 383 18.85 -2.49 -7.89
CA PRO A 383 19.82 -2.32 -6.82
C PRO A 383 20.35 -3.69 -6.40
N ASP A 384 21.64 -3.76 -6.07
CA ASP A 384 22.35 -4.98 -5.66
C ASP A 384 21.44 -5.87 -4.78
N TYR A 385 21.43 -7.19 -4.99
CA TYR A 385 20.54 -8.11 -4.24
C TYR A 385 20.67 -7.93 -2.72
N ALA A 386 21.85 -7.51 -2.25
CA ALA A 386 22.09 -7.09 -0.87
C ALA A 386 21.20 -5.92 -0.41
N GLN A 387 20.97 -4.91 -1.26
CA GLN A 387 20.07 -3.77 -1.00
C GLN A 387 18.59 -4.18 -1.08
N LEU A 388 18.21 -5.08 -2.00
CA LEU A 388 16.83 -5.59 -2.08
C LEU A 388 16.42 -6.41 -0.86
N LYS A 389 17.38 -7.13 -0.25
CA LYS A 389 17.18 -7.96 0.94
C LYS A 389 17.28 -7.17 2.25
N GLN A 390 17.59 -5.88 2.20
CA GLN A 390 17.66 -5.04 3.38
C GLN A 390 16.26 -4.94 4.01
N MET A 391 16.12 -5.52 5.20
CA MET A 391 14.88 -5.49 5.96
C MET A 391 14.77 -4.13 6.64
N LYS A 392 13.61 -3.49 6.49
CA LYS A 392 13.26 -2.27 7.22
C LYS A 392 12.20 -2.61 8.26
N HIS A 393 12.42 -2.13 9.47
CA HIS A 393 11.48 -2.23 10.57
C HIS A 393 10.60 -0.99 10.62
N CYS A 394 9.29 -1.19 10.73
CA CYS A 394 8.34 -0.14 10.99
C CYS A 394 8.05 -0.06 12.48
N GLY A 395 8.55 0.98 13.15
CA GLY A 395 8.25 1.24 14.56
C GLY A 395 6.76 1.47 14.87
N ILE A 396 5.95 1.84 13.87
CA ILE A 396 4.51 2.09 14.03
C ILE A 396 3.71 0.79 13.98
N CYS A 397 4.04 -0.10 13.03
CA CYS A 397 3.27 -1.32 12.79
C CYS A 397 3.89 -2.57 13.42
N ASP A 398 5.12 -2.45 13.93
CA ASP A 398 5.99 -3.56 14.33
C ASP A 398 6.07 -4.65 13.25
N ILE A 399 6.34 -4.23 12.00
CA ILE A 399 6.49 -5.10 10.84
C ILE A 399 7.88 -4.92 10.24
N MET A 400 8.52 -6.04 9.91
CA MET A 400 9.73 -6.07 9.08
C MET A 400 9.35 -6.37 7.64
N ALA A 401 9.76 -5.52 6.70
CA ALA A 401 9.56 -5.75 5.28
C ALA A 401 10.83 -5.50 4.47
N GLU A 402 11.02 -6.29 3.41
CA GLU A 402 12.10 -6.12 2.43
C GLU A 402 12.00 -4.74 1.77
N PHE A 403 13.12 -4.15 1.37
CA PHE A 403 13.17 -2.80 0.77
C PHE A 403 12.18 -2.62 -0.39
N SER A 404 12.03 -3.64 -1.25
CA SER A 404 11.08 -3.66 -2.37
C SER A 404 9.61 -3.60 -1.92
N GLN A 405 9.30 -4.20 -0.77
CA GLN A 405 7.95 -4.25 -0.20
C GLN A 405 7.70 -3.09 0.78
N TRP A 406 8.74 -2.38 1.21
CA TRP A 406 8.66 -1.28 2.16
C TRP A 406 7.76 -0.14 1.68
N LYS A 407 7.89 0.28 0.42
CA LYS A 407 7.00 1.29 -0.17
C LYS A 407 5.53 0.85 -0.17
N ASN A 408 5.28 -0.44 -0.40
CA ASN A 408 3.93 -1.00 -0.38
C ASN A 408 3.37 -1.10 1.05
N HIS A 409 4.22 -1.42 2.03
CA HIS A 409 3.87 -1.36 3.45
C HIS A 409 3.45 0.05 3.86
N LEU A 410 4.26 1.08 3.56
CA LEU A 410 3.95 2.48 3.87
C LEU A 410 2.64 2.95 3.25
N LYS A 411 2.32 2.48 2.03
CA LYS A 411 1.05 2.77 1.36
C LYS A 411 -0.10 1.88 1.84
N GLY A 412 0.14 0.84 2.63
CA GLY A 412 -0.85 -0.16 3.03
C GLY A 412 -1.87 0.39 4.03
N LYS A 413 -3.10 -0.12 4.00
CA LYS A 413 -4.19 0.28 4.91
C LYS A 413 -3.79 0.16 6.38
N ARG A 414 -3.11 -0.94 6.76
CA ARG A 414 -2.65 -1.16 8.14
C ARG A 414 -1.69 -0.06 8.61
N HIS A 415 -0.73 0.32 7.76
CA HIS A 415 0.21 1.40 8.09
C HIS A 415 -0.50 2.74 8.16
N ARG A 416 -1.33 3.10 7.16
CA ARG A 416 -2.09 4.35 7.22
C ARG A 416 -2.97 4.44 8.46
N ASN A 417 -3.69 3.37 8.81
CA ASN A 417 -4.55 3.37 9.99
C ASN A 417 -3.75 3.49 11.28
N ALA A 418 -2.65 2.74 11.41
CA ALA A 418 -1.78 2.81 12.58
C ALA A 418 -1.13 4.19 12.70
N THR A 419 -0.66 4.78 11.58
CA THR A 419 -0.10 6.12 11.54
C THR A 419 -1.16 7.18 11.82
N SER A 420 -2.38 7.06 11.28
CA SER A 420 -3.51 7.94 11.61
C SER A 420 -3.88 7.85 13.08
N TYR A 421 -3.85 6.65 13.67
CA TYR A 421 -4.10 6.48 15.10
C TYR A 421 -2.97 7.08 15.94
N LEU A 422 -1.71 6.90 15.55
CA LEU A 422 -0.55 7.43 16.26
C LEU A 422 -0.46 8.96 16.10
N ILE A 423 -0.84 9.50 14.94
CA ILE A 423 -1.05 10.93 14.70
C ILE A 423 -2.21 11.44 15.55
N TYR A 424 -3.32 10.71 15.64
CA TYR A 424 -4.45 11.06 16.50
C TYR A 424 -4.04 11.08 17.98
N ASP A 425 -3.30 10.09 18.44
CA ASP A 425 -2.84 9.98 19.82
C ASP A 425 -1.78 11.04 20.17
N LEU A 426 -0.81 11.29 19.27
CA LEU A 426 0.14 12.41 19.39
C LEU A 426 -0.56 13.76 19.32
N SER A 427 -1.57 13.91 18.45
CA SER A 427 -2.36 15.13 18.37
C SER A 427 -3.08 15.40 19.69
N ARG A 428 -3.55 14.36 20.39
CA ARG A 428 -4.21 14.48 21.69
C ARG A 428 -3.27 14.94 22.81
N GLN A 429 -1.96 14.77 22.64
CA GLN A 429 -0.92 15.19 23.60
C GLN A 429 -0.31 16.57 23.29
N LEU A 430 -0.55 17.13 22.09
CA LEU A 430 -0.06 18.44 21.67
C LEU A 430 -1.07 19.54 22.01
N THR A 431 -0.58 20.72 22.41
CA THR A 431 -1.46 21.89 22.57
C THR A 431 -2.01 22.34 21.21
N SER A 432 -3.19 22.98 21.17
CA SER A 432 -3.82 23.37 19.90
C SER A 432 -2.99 24.34 19.05
N ALA A 433 -2.08 25.10 19.68
CA ALA A 433 -1.09 25.93 18.98
C ALA A 433 0.02 25.11 18.29
N GLU A 434 0.44 24.00 18.88
CA GLU A 434 1.47 23.11 18.31
C GLU A 434 0.91 22.24 17.18
N GLN A 435 -0.38 21.88 17.24
CA GLN A 435 -1.10 21.23 16.13
C GLN A 435 -1.23 22.14 14.91
N GLU A 436 -1.54 23.44 15.10
CA GLU A 436 -1.55 24.42 14.00
C GLU A 436 -0.14 24.60 13.41
N MET A 437 0.91 24.65 14.23
CA MET A 437 2.30 24.71 13.73
C MET A 437 2.73 23.43 13.01
N LEU A 438 2.36 22.25 13.51
CA LEU A 438 2.69 20.98 12.86
C LEU A 438 1.96 20.85 11.52
N ASN A 439 0.69 21.25 11.42
CA ASN A 439 -0.06 21.27 10.15
C ASN A 439 0.54 22.28 9.16
N VAL A 440 0.95 23.46 9.62
CA VAL A 440 1.67 24.46 8.83
C VAL A 440 3.06 23.97 8.37
N MET A 441 3.69 23.04 9.09
CA MET A 441 5.01 22.49 8.77
C MET A 441 5.00 21.18 7.98
N THR A 442 3.95 20.34 8.13
CA THR A 442 3.86 18.99 7.56
C THR A 442 3.11 18.94 6.23
N GLU A 443 2.17 19.86 6.00
CA GLU A 443 1.63 20.08 4.66
C GLU A 443 2.62 20.94 3.86
N GLY A 444 3.13 20.40 2.76
CA GLY A 444 4.01 21.12 1.84
C GLY A 444 3.33 22.39 1.36
N ASN A 445 3.62 23.51 2.04
CA ASN A 445 2.71 24.64 2.07
C ASN A 445 2.66 25.38 0.74
N ASN A 446 1.54 25.22 0.05
CA ASN A 446 1.10 26.09 -1.02
C ASN A 446 0.70 27.44 -0.39
N ILE A 447 1.15 28.55 -0.96
CA ILE A 447 1.02 29.89 -0.35
C ILE A 447 -0.44 30.40 -0.42
N GLY A 448 -1.31 29.70 -1.13
CA GLY A 448 -2.65 30.20 -1.47
C GLY A 448 -2.58 31.20 -2.62
N SER A 449 -3.74 31.71 -3.03
CA SER A 449 -3.84 32.70 -4.10
C SER A 449 -3.60 34.13 -3.59
N TYR A 450 -3.35 35.06 -4.51
CA TYR A 450 -3.29 36.49 -4.18
C TYR A 450 -4.64 37.01 -3.67
N GLU A 451 -5.76 36.51 -4.22
CA GLU A 451 -7.12 36.86 -3.75
C GLU A 451 -7.38 36.47 -2.28
N GLU A 452 -6.69 35.44 -1.79
CA GLU A 452 -6.81 34.92 -0.43
C GLU A 452 -5.97 35.71 0.61
N LEU A 453 -5.21 36.73 0.19
CA LEU A 453 -4.28 37.48 1.04
C LEU A 453 -4.95 38.01 2.32
N HIS A 454 -6.11 38.65 2.17
CA HIS A 454 -6.88 39.26 3.26
C HIS A 454 -8.05 38.40 3.76
N ARG A 455 -8.21 37.17 3.21
CA ARG A 455 -9.42 36.35 3.42
C ARG A 455 -9.68 36.03 4.89
N LYS A 456 -8.65 35.65 5.65
CA LYS A 456 -8.81 35.32 7.08
C LYS A 456 -9.32 36.49 7.92
N CYS A 457 -8.96 37.73 7.58
CA CYS A 457 -9.51 38.90 8.25
C CYS A 457 -10.94 39.17 7.78
N ARG A 458 -11.16 39.20 6.46
CA ARG A 458 -12.49 39.45 5.86
C ARG A 458 -13.57 38.46 6.30
N ASP A 459 -13.22 37.19 6.51
CA ASP A 459 -14.17 36.16 6.94
C ASP A 459 -14.72 36.39 8.37
N LEU A 460 -14.04 37.20 9.20
CA LEU A 460 -14.52 37.59 10.54
C LEU A 460 -15.65 38.64 10.50
N PHE A 461 -15.74 39.42 9.42
CA PHE A 461 -16.71 40.50 9.33
C PHE A 461 -18.12 39.96 9.09
N PRO A 462 -19.15 40.52 9.76
CA PRO A 462 -20.52 40.08 9.59
C PRO A 462 -21.09 40.56 8.24
N VAL A 463 -21.58 39.62 7.43
CA VAL A 463 -22.35 39.94 6.22
C VAL A 463 -23.79 40.25 6.63
N CYS A 464 -24.06 41.51 6.92
CA CYS A 464 -25.36 41.91 7.41
C CYS A 464 -26.40 41.99 6.28
N PHE A 465 -27.66 41.68 6.58
CA PHE A 465 -28.77 41.72 5.64
C PHE A 465 -30.03 42.31 6.29
N GLU A 466 -30.94 42.82 5.46
CA GLU A 466 -32.18 43.47 5.88
C GLU A 466 -33.39 42.65 5.43
N GLY A 467 -34.44 42.62 6.24
CA GLY A 467 -35.68 41.90 5.94
C GLY A 467 -35.63 40.40 6.24
N ALA A 468 -36.51 39.63 5.61
CA ALA A 468 -36.61 38.19 5.83
C ALA A 468 -35.87 37.41 4.73
N LYS A 469 -35.00 36.48 5.11
CA LYS A 469 -34.29 35.58 4.19
C LYS A 469 -34.58 34.12 4.55
N ALA A 470 -34.91 33.29 3.57
CA ALA A 470 -35.00 31.85 3.75
C ALA A 470 -34.11 31.16 2.72
N MET A 471 -33.20 30.31 3.17
CA MET A 471 -32.31 29.52 2.31
C MET A 471 -32.57 28.04 2.59
N VAL A 472 -32.98 27.31 1.56
CA VAL A 472 -33.15 25.85 1.63
C VAL A 472 -32.09 25.20 0.76
N GLN A 473 -31.18 24.47 1.37
CA GLN A 473 -30.16 23.68 0.69
C GLN A 473 -30.50 22.20 0.78
N LYS A 474 -30.48 21.50 -0.34
CA LYS A 474 -30.75 20.06 -0.41
C LYS A 474 -29.66 19.37 -1.23
N GLY A 475 -28.91 18.48 -0.58
CA GLY A 475 -28.04 17.53 -1.28
C GLY A 475 -28.88 16.43 -1.92
N LEU A 476 -28.85 16.33 -3.26
CA LEU A 476 -29.45 15.20 -3.97
C LEU A 476 -28.47 14.02 -4.04
N SER A 477 -27.17 14.31 -4.01
CA SER A 477 -26.08 13.35 -3.86
C SER A 477 -24.87 14.03 -3.19
N SER A 478 -23.82 13.27 -2.89
CA SER A 478 -22.53 13.83 -2.41
C SER A 478 -21.87 14.78 -3.41
N HIS A 479 -22.28 14.73 -4.67
CA HIS A 479 -21.70 15.50 -5.78
C HIS A 479 -22.64 16.59 -6.30
N PHE A 480 -23.90 16.62 -5.86
CA PHE A 480 -24.89 17.55 -6.42
C PHE A 480 -25.80 18.11 -5.33
N GLN A 481 -25.77 19.43 -5.21
CA GLN A 481 -26.53 20.20 -4.24
C GLN A 481 -27.36 21.28 -4.94
N VAL A 482 -28.58 21.46 -4.48
CA VAL A 482 -29.50 22.48 -4.96
C VAL A 482 -29.84 23.43 -3.82
N SER A 483 -29.86 24.73 -4.09
CA SER A 483 -30.19 25.76 -3.12
C SER A 483 -31.33 26.67 -3.62
N HIS A 484 -32.30 26.93 -2.75
CA HIS A 484 -33.40 27.85 -2.97
C HIS A 484 -33.24 29.03 -2.02
N ASN A 485 -33.01 30.22 -2.55
CA ASN A 485 -32.82 31.45 -1.78
C ASN A 485 -34.03 32.35 -1.99
N ILE A 486 -34.79 32.61 -0.92
CA ILE A 486 -35.90 33.56 -0.91
C ILE A 486 -35.45 34.74 -0.06
N SER A 487 -35.55 35.94 -0.61
CA SER A 487 -35.25 37.19 0.10
C SER A 487 -36.42 38.15 -0.04
N ILE A 488 -36.85 38.70 1.08
CA ILE A 488 -37.90 39.71 1.20
C ILE A 488 -37.29 40.88 1.95
N SER A 489 -37.04 41.98 1.25
CA SER A 489 -36.49 43.20 1.85
C SER A 489 -37.12 44.43 1.21
N PRO A 490 -37.13 45.59 1.89
CA PRO A 490 -37.69 46.82 1.33
C PRO A 490 -37.04 47.25 0.00
N ALA A 491 -35.77 46.87 -0.21
CA ALA A 491 -35.01 47.19 -1.41
C ALA A 491 -35.02 46.09 -2.48
N LEU A 492 -35.14 44.82 -2.09
CA LEU A 492 -34.99 43.67 -2.97
C LEU A 492 -35.89 42.50 -2.52
N ASN A 493 -36.91 42.21 -3.32
CA ASN A 493 -37.69 40.98 -3.22
C ASN A 493 -37.31 40.06 -4.36
N GLY A 494 -36.93 38.83 -4.06
CA GLY A 494 -36.50 37.92 -5.11
C GLY A 494 -36.30 36.50 -4.64
N TYR A 495 -36.55 35.58 -5.56
CA TYR A 495 -36.18 34.19 -5.47
C TYR A 495 -34.98 33.92 -6.37
N ARG A 496 -34.00 33.18 -5.85
CA ARG A 496 -32.86 32.67 -6.62
C ARG A 496 -32.76 31.17 -6.46
N PHE A 497 -32.54 30.50 -7.57
CA PHE A 497 -32.30 29.08 -7.66
C PHE A 497 -30.82 28.84 -7.96
N GLY A 498 -30.16 28.06 -7.11
CA GLY A 498 -28.76 27.69 -7.27
C GLY A 498 -28.57 26.19 -7.40
N ALA A 499 -27.62 25.76 -8.21
CA ALA A 499 -27.20 24.37 -8.34
C ALA A 499 -25.68 24.30 -8.34
N THR A 500 -25.15 23.37 -7.54
CA THR A 500 -23.71 23.12 -7.41
C THR A 500 -23.44 21.66 -7.73
N TYR A 501 -22.55 21.42 -8.69
CA TYR A 501 -21.99 20.10 -8.98
C TYR A 501 -20.51 20.07 -8.60
N VAL A 502 -20.11 19.06 -7.83
CA VAL A 502 -18.74 18.81 -7.41
C VAL A 502 -18.30 17.47 -7.98
N GLY A 503 -17.22 17.46 -8.75
CA GLY A 503 -16.71 16.30 -9.46
C GLY A 503 -16.10 15.22 -8.55
N TYR A 504 -15.37 14.29 -9.16
CA TYR A 504 -14.79 13.12 -8.47
C TYR A 504 -13.28 13.24 -8.25
N MET A 505 -12.62 14.21 -8.86
CA MET A 505 -11.17 14.33 -8.81
C MET A 505 -10.76 15.07 -7.52
N GLN A 506 -10.29 14.32 -6.53
CA GLN A 506 -9.76 14.88 -5.29
C GLN A 506 -8.30 15.32 -5.50
N ALA A 507 -8.07 16.64 -5.51
CA ALA A 507 -6.72 17.19 -5.60
C ALA A 507 -6.05 17.26 -4.22
N THR A 508 -6.83 17.56 -3.18
CA THR A 508 -6.45 17.53 -1.77
C THR A 508 -7.61 16.95 -0.95
N PRO A 509 -7.41 16.57 0.33
CA PRO A 509 -8.51 16.09 1.18
C PRO A 509 -9.67 17.09 1.33
N ALA A 510 -9.42 18.38 1.10
CA ALA A 510 -10.40 19.46 1.20
C ALA A 510 -10.95 19.96 -0.15
N GLU A 511 -10.21 19.79 -1.26
CA GLU A 511 -10.58 20.34 -2.57
C GLU A 511 -10.87 19.24 -3.60
N VAL A 512 -12.07 19.29 -4.18
CA VAL A 512 -12.56 18.35 -5.20
C VAL A 512 -12.93 19.12 -6.47
N PHE A 513 -12.55 18.61 -7.63
CA PHE A 513 -12.75 19.25 -8.93
C PHE A 513 -13.32 18.27 -9.97
N PRO A 514 -13.86 18.77 -11.09
CA PRO A 514 -14.30 20.16 -11.32
C PRO A 514 -15.48 20.57 -10.41
N VAL A 515 -15.62 21.87 -10.14
CA VAL A 515 -16.81 22.44 -9.47
C VAL A 515 -17.53 23.33 -10.47
N PHE A 516 -18.83 23.08 -10.65
CA PHE A 516 -19.73 23.91 -11.42
C PHE A 516 -20.75 24.50 -10.47
N PHE A 517 -20.88 25.81 -10.46
CA PHE A 517 -21.85 26.55 -9.68
C PHE A 517 -22.66 27.43 -10.63
N GLY A 518 -23.98 27.34 -10.55
CA GLY A 518 -24.89 28.21 -11.29
C GLY A 518 -25.98 28.75 -10.37
N GLU A 519 -26.28 30.04 -10.45
CA GLU A 519 -27.40 30.68 -9.76
C GLU A 519 -28.21 31.52 -10.76
N MET A 520 -29.54 31.45 -10.68
CA MET A 520 -30.46 32.15 -11.56
C MET A 520 -31.56 32.83 -10.74
N ASP A 521 -31.92 34.06 -11.11
CA ASP A 521 -33.05 34.79 -10.53
C ASP A 521 -34.31 34.73 -11.40
N LEU A 522 -35.42 35.25 -10.87
CA LEU A 522 -36.71 35.31 -11.58
C LEU A 522 -36.71 36.18 -12.85
N GLN A 523 -35.75 37.12 -12.97
CA GLN A 523 -35.65 38.02 -14.11
C GLN A 523 -34.77 37.43 -15.23
N GLY A 524 -34.26 36.21 -15.05
CA GLY A 524 -33.38 35.55 -16.00
C GLY A 524 -31.91 35.96 -15.89
N ASN A 525 -31.54 36.72 -14.85
CA ASN A 525 -30.15 37.01 -14.59
C ASN A 525 -29.49 35.73 -14.05
N THR A 526 -28.45 35.27 -14.74
CA THR A 526 -27.77 34.01 -14.45
C THR A 526 -26.31 34.30 -14.14
N GLN A 527 -25.79 33.72 -13.07
CA GLN A 527 -24.37 33.68 -12.75
C GLN A 527 -23.88 32.24 -12.81
N ALA A 528 -22.81 31.99 -13.55
CA ALA A 528 -22.19 30.69 -13.66
C ALA A 528 -20.69 30.78 -13.32
N THR A 529 -20.20 29.88 -12.49
CA THR A 529 -18.78 29.72 -12.15
C THR A 529 -18.36 28.28 -12.40
N VAL A 530 -17.27 28.10 -13.15
CA VAL A 530 -16.64 26.80 -13.40
C VAL A 530 -15.21 26.86 -12.86
N LEU A 531 -14.88 25.91 -11.99
CA LEU A 531 -13.58 25.77 -11.36
C LEU A 531 -13.01 24.41 -11.72
N HIS A 532 -11.83 24.37 -12.29
CA HIS A 532 -11.15 23.12 -12.62
C HIS A 532 -9.67 23.22 -12.31
N GLN A 533 -9.06 22.08 -11.98
CA GLN A 533 -7.64 21.99 -11.69
C GLN A 533 -7.03 20.87 -12.53
N ILE A 534 -5.92 21.17 -13.21
CA ILE A 534 -5.15 20.23 -14.01
C ILE A 534 -3.70 20.32 -13.53
N GLY A 535 -3.26 19.32 -12.78
CA GLY A 535 -1.96 19.36 -12.10
C GLY A 535 -1.87 20.56 -11.14
N ASN A 536 -0.90 21.44 -11.37
CA ASN A 536 -0.66 22.65 -10.58
C ASN A 536 -1.38 23.90 -11.13
N PHE A 537 -2.10 23.77 -12.25
CA PHE A 537 -2.85 24.86 -12.84
C PHE A 537 -4.31 24.78 -12.41
N ARG A 538 -4.83 25.88 -11.87
CA ARG A 538 -6.23 26.07 -11.51
C ARG A 538 -6.86 27.09 -12.46
N GLY A 539 -7.87 26.66 -13.19
CA GLY A 539 -8.70 27.52 -14.04
C GLY A 539 -10.01 27.87 -13.35
N LYS A 540 -10.40 29.13 -13.43
CA LYS A 540 -11.69 29.65 -12.95
C LYS A 540 -12.33 30.46 -14.07
N PHE A 541 -13.50 30.05 -14.52
CA PHE A 541 -14.31 30.77 -15.50
C PHE A 541 -15.57 31.27 -14.81
N GLN A 542 -15.91 32.54 -14.98
CA GLN A 542 -17.11 33.15 -14.43
C GLN A 542 -17.83 33.92 -15.53
N GLY A 543 -19.14 33.71 -15.63
CA GLY A 543 -20.01 34.41 -16.58
C GLY A 543 -21.24 34.94 -15.87
N GLN A 544 -21.64 36.16 -16.19
CA GLN A 544 -22.88 36.77 -15.73
C GLN A 544 -23.70 37.23 -16.93
N ILE A 545 -24.93 36.74 -17.00
CA ILE A 545 -25.93 37.12 -17.98
C ILE A 545 -26.96 37.99 -17.27
N GLN A 546 -27.26 39.16 -17.81
CA GLN A 546 -28.37 40.01 -17.38
C GLN A 546 -29.26 40.32 -18.57
N GLN A 547 -30.59 40.15 -18.42
CA GLN A 547 -31.57 40.48 -19.47
C GLN A 547 -31.20 39.90 -20.85
N ASN A 548 -30.80 38.61 -20.90
CA ASN A 548 -30.34 37.90 -22.10
C ASN A 548 -29.05 38.43 -22.78
N MET A 549 -28.34 39.36 -22.15
CA MET A 549 -27.03 39.85 -22.61
C MET A 549 -25.92 39.37 -21.68
N LEU A 550 -24.77 39.03 -22.23
CA LEU A 550 -23.57 38.71 -21.45
C LEU A 550 -23.03 40.02 -20.85
N ALA A 551 -23.30 40.24 -19.56
CA ALA A 551 -22.92 41.46 -18.85
C ALA A 551 -21.45 41.44 -18.42
N ALA A 552 -20.96 40.28 -18.00
CA ALA A 552 -19.56 40.10 -17.65
C ALA A 552 -19.07 38.67 -17.92
N ALA A 553 -17.82 38.53 -18.33
CA ALA A 553 -17.14 37.25 -18.46
C ALA A 553 -15.69 37.38 -17.98
N GLN A 554 -15.28 36.51 -17.08
CA GLN A 554 -13.95 36.48 -16.49
C GLN A 554 -13.33 35.10 -16.63
N PHE A 555 -12.07 35.06 -17.07
CA PHE A 555 -11.25 33.86 -17.11
C PHE A 555 -9.98 34.09 -16.31
N SER A 556 -9.77 33.26 -15.29
CA SER A 556 -8.60 33.30 -14.42
C SER A 556 -7.84 31.98 -14.48
N LEU A 557 -6.53 32.06 -14.64
CA LEU A 557 -5.60 30.93 -14.62
C LEU A 557 -4.56 31.16 -13.53
N GLU A 558 -4.46 30.23 -12.59
CA GLU A 558 -3.56 30.29 -11.45
C GLU A 558 -2.61 29.09 -11.49
N HIS A 559 -1.30 29.33 -11.44
CA HIS A 559 -0.30 28.29 -11.28
C HIS A 559 0.25 28.31 -9.86
N ARG A 560 0.00 27.23 -9.12
CA ARG A 560 0.42 27.08 -7.73
C ARG A 560 1.69 26.25 -7.63
N GLY A 561 2.80 26.90 -7.30
CA GLY A 561 4.09 26.26 -7.03
C GLY A 561 4.35 26.05 -5.54
N ARG A 562 5.53 25.48 -5.22
CA ARG A 562 5.94 25.23 -3.82
C ARG A 562 6.22 26.50 -3.02
N LEU A 563 6.78 27.53 -3.66
CA LEU A 563 7.21 28.79 -3.01
C LEU A 563 6.66 30.03 -3.72
N SER A 564 5.86 29.86 -4.76
CA SER A 564 5.32 30.97 -5.55
C SER A 564 4.01 30.58 -6.21
N THR A 565 3.06 31.50 -6.17
CA THR A 565 1.78 31.45 -6.88
C THR A 565 1.74 32.56 -7.93
N TYR A 566 1.36 32.20 -9.15
CA TYR A 566 1.17 33.14 -10.24
C TYR A 566 -0.29 33.09 -10.68
N GLY A 567 -0.94 34.23 -10.82
CA GLY A 567 -2.31 34.36 -11.27
C GLY A 567 -2.40 35.26 -12.50
N LEU A 568 -3.24 34.90 -13.45
CA LEU A 568 -3.52 35.73 -14.61
C LEU A 568 -5.02 35.70 -14.90
N THR A 569 -5.65 36.87 -14.87
CA THR A 569 -7.09 37.05 -15.03
C THR A 569 -7.37 37.98 -16.20
N PHE A 570 -8.23 37.53 -17.12
CA PHE A 570 -8.82 38.34 -18.16
C PHE A 570 -10.28 38.60 -17.81
N ALA A 571 -10.68 39.86 -17.71
CA ALA A 571 -12.07 40.26 -17.48
C ALA A 571 -12.61 41.05 -18.67
N ASN A 572 -13.82 40.69 -19.08
CA ASN A 572 -14.59 41.27 -20.18
C ASN A 572 -13.79 41.43 -21.48
N PRO A 573 -13.12 40.38 -21.99
CA PRO A 573 -12.41 40.46 -23.26
C PRO A 573 -13.41 40.63 -24.42
N SER A 574 -13.33 41.75 -25.12
CA SER A 574 -14.06 42.00 -26.36
C SER A 574 -13.06 42.18 -27.50
N VAL A 575 -13.12 41.28 -28.48
CA VAL A 575 -12.25 41.30 -29.67
C VAL A 575 -13.09 41.76 -30.86
N SER A 576 -12.94 43.03 -31.24
CA SER A 576 -13.44 43.56 -32.52
C SER A 576 -12.27 43.71 -33.49
N ALA A 577 -12.51 43.63 -34.81
CA ALA A 577 -11.48 43.54 -35.84
C ALA A 577 -10.36 44.61 -35.77
N ASN A 578 -10.63 45.77 -35.16
CA ASN A 578 -9.67 46.88 -35.04
C ASN A 578 -9.41 47.36 -33.59
N ASN A 579 -10.06 46.77 -32.57
CA ASN A 579 -9.81 47.17 -31.17
C ASN A 579 -10.11 46.04 -30.17
N CYS A 580 -9.15 45.80 -29.27
CA CYS A 580 -9.29 44.89 -28.14
C CYS A 580 -9.62 45.72 -26.89
N GLN A 581 -10.76 45.42 -26.26
CA GLN A 581 -11.20 46.02 -25.00
C GLN A 581 -11.23 44.95 -23.91
N GLY A 582 -10.87 45.31 -22.69
CA GLY A 582 -10.88 44.40 -21.54
C GLY A 582 -9.85 44.76 -20.48
N THR A 583 -9.88 44.00 -19.39
CA THR A 583 -8.94 44.12 -18.27
C THR A 583 -8.09 42.87 -18.17
N LEU A 584 -6.78 43.04 -18.09
CA LEU A 584 -5.81 42.01 -17.75
C LEU A 584 -5.28 42.29 -16.35
N VAL A 585 -5.35 41.30 -15.47
CA VAL A 585 -4.76 41.34 -14.12
C VAL A 585 -3.74 40.23 -14.00
N ALA A 586 -2.49 40.59 -13.71
CA ALA A 586 -1.41 39.65 -13.46
C ALA A 586 -0.98 39.76 -12.00
N GLN A 587 -0.98 38.64 -11.28
CA GLN A 587 -0.69 38.56 -9.86
C GLN A 587 0.48 37.61 -9.61
N MET A 588 1.34 37.96 -8.68
CA MET A 588 2.41 37.11 -8.19
C MET A 588 2.46 37.18 -6.67
N LEU A 589 2.58 36.04 -6.01
CA LEU A 589 2.81 35.95 -4.57
C LEU A 589 3.92 34.92 -4.31
N ARG A 590 4.96 35.30 -3.58
CA ARG A 590 6.14 34.46 -3.33
C ARG A 590 6.53 34.48 -1.86
N ARG A 591 6.82 33.31 -1.32
CA ARG A 591 7.37 33.15 0.03
C ARG A 591 8.86 33.48 0.03
N VAL A 592 9.25 34.50 0.78
CA VAL A 592 10.64 34.99 0.88
C VAL A 592 11.33 34.42 2.10
N THR A 593 10.63 34.37 3.24
CA THR A 593 11.10 33.71 4.47
C THR A 593 10.03 32.75 4.97
N LYS A 594 10.32 31.98 6.03
CA LYS A 594 9.33 31.04 6.60
C LYS A 594 8.01 31.72 7.01
N ASN A 595 8.07 33.01 7.32
CA ASN A 595 6.96 33.77 7.89
C ASN A 595 6.53 34.95 6.99
N LEU A 596 7.25 35.26 5.90
CA LEU A 596 7.01 36.43 5.06
C LEU A 596 6.74 36.02 3.61
N ASP A 597 5.58 36.43 3.11
CA ASP A 597 5.18 36.35 1.71
C ASP A 597 5.11 37.77 1.11
N LEU A 598 5.71 37.96 -0.07
CA LEU A 598 5.67 39.22 -0.83
C LEU A 598 5.01 38.99 -2.18
N GLY A 599 4.21 39.95 -2.62
CA GLY A 599 3.49 39.86 -3.88
C GLY A 599 3.38 41.18 -4.62
N ALA A 600 2.96 41.09 -5.86
CA ALA A 600 2.65 42.23 -6.71
C ALA A 600 1.46 41.90 -7.60
N GLU A 601 0.64 42.90 -7.89
CA GLU A 601 -0.49 42.84 -8.80
C GLU A 601 -0.35 43.95 -9.84
N TYR A 602 -0.45 43.58 -11.11
CA TYR A 602 -0.42 44.49 -12.24
C TYR A 602 -1.77 44.43 -12.96
N ILE A 603 -2.49 45.55 -12.95
CA ILE A 603 -3.78 45.71 -13.61
C ILE A 603 -3.57 46.58 -14.84
N TYR A 604 -3.90 46.02 -16.01
CA TYR A 604 -3.92 46.71 -17.29
C TYR A 604 -5.37 46.75 -17.78
N HIS A 605 -5.91 47.95 -17.94
CA HIS A 605 -7.28 48.17 -18.40
C HIS A 605 -7.27 48.96 -19.71
N ARG A 606 -8.00 48.48 -20.71
CA ARG A 606 -8.17 49.16 -22.00
C ARG A 606 -9.65 49.23 -22.35
N ASP A 607 -10.17 50.45 -22.40
CA ASP A 607 -11.56 50.75 -22.79
C ASP A 607 -11.59 52.12 -23.49
N GLU A 608 -12.40 52.21 -24.55
CA GLU A 608 -12.58 53.42 -25.36
C GLU A 608 -13.32 54.54 -24.64
N ARG A 609 -14.02 54.22 -23.54
CA ARG A 609 -14.81 55.18 -22.75
C ARG A 609 -13.95 56.03 -21.80
N PHE A 610 -12.68 55.69 -21.59
CA PHE A 610 -11.78 56.44 -20.70
C PHE A 610 -10.92 57.47 -21.45
N PRO A 611 -10.68 58.67 -20.87
CA PRO A 611 -9.70 59.60 -21.40
C PRO A 611 -8.30 58.97 -21.36
N GLY A 612 -7.69 58.77 -22.53
CA GLY A 612 -6.38 58.10 -22.68
C GLY A 612 -6.44 56.64 -23.15
N LYS A 613 -7.63 56.03 -23.29
CA LYS A 613 -7.89 54.68 -23.80
C LYS A 613 -7.23 53.50 -23.05
N GLN A 614 -6.30 53.76 -22.12
CA GLN A 614 -5.55 52.77 -21.35
C GLN A 614 -5.26 53.27 -19.93
N SER A 615 -5.25 52.36 -18.96
CA SER A 615 -4.87 52.62 -17.57
C SER A 615 -4.08 51.44 -17.00
N ASN A 616 -2.98 51.74 -16.31
CA ASN A 616 -2.10 50.75 -15.71
C ASN A 616 -1.97 51.06 -14.21
N THR A 617 -2.17 50.05 -13.36
CA THR A 617 -1.99 50.17 -11.91
C THR A 617 -1.12 49.02 -11.43
N LEU A 618 -0.09 49.34 -10.65
CA LEU A 618 0.79 48.36 -10.01
C LEU A 618 0.61 48.46 -8.50
N SER A 619 0.24 47.35 -7.88
CA SER A 619 0.04 47.23 -6.44
C SER A 619 1.05 46.24 -5.86
N TYR A 620 1.51 46.50 -4.64
CA TYR A 620 2.40 45.62 -3.90
C TYR A 620 1.66 45.02 -2.71
N ALA A 621 1.94 43.76 -2.40
CA ALA A 621 1.30 43.06 -1.29
C ALA A 621 2.33 42.39 -0.39
N LEU A 622 1.99 42.28 0.88
CA LEU A 622 2.81 41.68 1.92
C LEU A 622 1.92 40.88 2.85
N ARG A 623 2.38 39.70 3.26
CA ARG A 623 1.75 38.91 4.32
C ARG A 623 2.80 38.35 5.26
N TYR A 624 2.59 38.57 6.54
CA TYR A 624 3.42 38.07 7.62
C TYR A 624 2.61 37.14 8.51
N ILE A 625 3.10 35.91 8.70
CA ILE A 625 2.38 34.81 9.35
C ILE A 625 3.12 34.42 10.63
N GLN A 626 2.39 34.43 11.75
CA GLN A 626 2.80 33.87 13.04
C GLN A 626 1.75 32.85 13.52
N PRO A 627 2.06 32.01 14.52
CA PRO A 627 1.13 30.98 14.99
C PRO A 627 -0.22 31.53 15.47
N THR A 628 -0.22 32.70 16.13
CA THR A 628 -1.43 33.26 16.74
C THR A 628 -2.04 34.43 15.95
N TRP A 629 -1.27 35.06 15.05
CA TRP A 629 -1.69 36.24 14.31
C TRP A 629 -1.12 36.30 12.90
N ILE A 630 -1.84 37.00 12.02
CA ILE A 630 -1.47 37.22 10.63
C ILE A 630 -1.65 38.69 10.31
N PHE A 631 -0.62 39.29 9.74
CA PHE A 631 -0.67 40.64 9.20
C PHE A 631 -0.62 40.58 7.67
N SER A 632 -1.46 41.33 7.00
CA SER A 632 -1.49 41.41 5.54
C SER A 632 -1.69 42.86 5.12
N GLY A 633 -1.04 43.27 4.04
CA GLY A 633 -1.13 44.63 3.53
C GLY A 633 -1.01 44.68 2.02
N THR A 634 -1.80 45.54 1.39
CA THR A 634 -1.73 45.87 -0.03
C THR A 634 -1.57 47.38 -0.17
N LEU A 635 -0.56 47.80 -0.95
CA LEU A 635 -0.26 49.18 -1.25
C LEU A 635 -0.38 49.39 -2.76
N ALA A 636 -1.37 50.19 -3.16
CA ALA A 636 -1.56 50.68 -4.51
C ALA A 636 -1.32 52.20 -4.55
N PRO A 637 -1.12 52.81 -5.73
CA PRO A 637 -0.92 54.25 -5.85
C PRO A 637 -2.08 55.10 -5.30
N THR A 638 -3.29 54.55 -5.29
CA THR A 638 -4.52 55.23 -4.87
C THR A 638 -5.14 54.68 -3.60
N GLU A 639 -4.65 53.55 -3.08
CA GLU A 639 -5.28 52.81 -2.00
C GLU A 639 -4.24 52.12 -1.12
N LEU A 640 -4.44 52.18 0.20
CA LEU A 640 -3.70 51.40 1.18
C LEU A 640 -4.70 50.55 1.97
N HIS A 641 -4.49 49.24 1.95
CA HIS A 641 -5.34 48.29 2.64
C HIS A 641 -4.51 47.42 3.57
N LEU A 642 -4.76 47.49 4.88
CA LEU A 642 -4.05 46.73 5.91
C LEU A 642 -5.04 45.89 6.72
N CYS A 643 -4.74 44.61 6.91
CA CYS A 643 -5.52 43.74 7.77
C CYS A 643 -4.65 43.03 8.80
N TYR A 644 -5.14 43.01 10.04
CA TYR A 644 -4.55 42.26 11.15
C TYR A 644 -5.57 41.25 11.68
N TYR A 645 -5.22 39.97 11.65
CA TYR A 645 -6.02 38.86 12.18
C TYR A 645 -5.32 38.27 13.40
N HIS A 646 -6.06 38.00 14.47
CA HIS A 646 -5.53 37.36 15.68
C HIS A 646 -6.52 36.36 16.27
N LYS A 647 -6.02 35.16 16.57
CA LYS A 647 -6.76 34.09 17.23
C LYS A 647 -6.34 34.03 18.70
N GLN A 648 -7.22 34.52 19.58
CA GLN A 648 -6.95 34.59 21.02
C GLN A 648 -7.25 33.27 21.73
N SER A 649 -8.31 32.58 21.32
CA SER A 649 -8.67 31.25 21.80
C SER A 649 -9.36 30.46 20.70
N GLU A 650 -9.69 29.20 20.94
CA GLU A 650 -10.47 28.39 19.99
C GLU A 650 -11.87 28.97 19.74
N HIS A 651 -12.39 29.77 20.67
CA HIS A 651 -13.74 30.32 20.62
C HIS A 651 -13.78 31.82 20.29
N LEU A 652 -12.63 32.53 20.34
CA LEU A 652 -12.57 33.98 20.15
C LEU A 652 -11.48 34.36 19.15
N GLN A 653 -11.89 35.06 18.10
CA GLN A 653 -11.03 35.60 17.06
C GLN A 653 -11.38 37.07 16.83
N PHE A 654 -10.39 37.90 16.51
CA PHE A 654 -10.62 39.30 16.17
C PHE A 654 -9.76 39.74 14.99
N GLY A 655 -10.26 40.75 14.29
CA GLY A 655 -9.70 41.28 13.07
C GLY A 655 -9.80 42.80 13.05
N VAL A 656 -8.80 43.45 12.48
CA VAL A 656 -8.80 44.89 12.21
C VAL A 656 -8.50 45.08 10.74
N GLU A 657 -9.36 45.81 10.06
CA GLU A 657 -9.21 46.22 8.66
C GLU A 657 -9.08 47.74 8.61
N PHE A 658 -8.04 48.22 7.94
CA PHE A 658 -7.76 49.63 7.73
C PHE A 658 -7.69 49.88 6.22
N GLU A 659 -8.60 50.69 5.71
CA GLU A 659 -8.69 51.09 4.31
C GLU A 659 -8.48 52.59 4.22
N ALA A 660 -7.53 53.03 3.40
CA ALA A 660 -7.29 54.43 3.10
C ALA A 660 -7.29 54.63 1.58
N ASN A 661 -8.26 55.41 1.08
CA ASN A 661 -8.35 55.79 -0.32
C ASN A 661 -7.78 57.20 -0.50
N PHE A 662 -6.59 57.30 -1.08
CA PHE A 662 -5.90 58.58 -1.27
C PHE A 662 -6.58 59.49 -2.28
N LYS A 663 -7.35 58.94 -3.21
CA LYS A 663 -8.06 59.71 -4.24
C LYS A 663 -9.32 60.37 -3.68
N LEU A 664 -10.07 59.65 -2.85
CA LEU A 664 -11.28 60.17 -2.20
C LEU A 664 -10.98 60.87 -0.86
N GLN A 665 -9.76 60.74 -0.35
CA GLN A 665 -9.34 61.21 0.99
C GLN A 665 -10.21 60.62 2.11
N GLU A 666 -10.66 59.38 1.91
CA GLU A 666 -11.46 58.63 2.87
C GLU A 666 -10.57 57.60 3.57
N VAL A 667 -10.69 57.55 4.89
CA VAL A 667 -10.02 56.55 5.73
C VAL A 667 -11.08 55.88 6.58
N ASN A 668 -11.14 54.55 6.51
CA ASN A 668 -12.05 53.76 7.30
C ASN A 668 -11.27 52.67 8.05
N THR A 669 -11.51 52.57 9.35
CA THR A 669 -10.98 51.47 10.17
C THR A 669 -12.14 50.69 10.74
N THR A 670 -12.15 49.39 10.52
CA THR A 670 -13.20 48.49 11.00
C THR A 670 -12.58 47.44 11.92
N PHE A 671 -13.07 47.38 13.15
CA PHE A 671 -12.77 46.31 14.09
C PHE A 671 -13.87 45.26 14.03
N ALA A 672 -13.50 43.98 13.94
CA ALA A 672 -14.44 42.87 13.98
C ALA A 672 -13.98 41.77 14.94
N TYR A 673 -14.95 41.05 15.49
CA TYR A 673 -14.67 39.86 16.29
C TYR A 673 -15.71 38.78 16.03
N GLN A 674 -15.27 37.53 16.18
CA GLN A 674 -16.08 36.34 16.04
C GLN A 674 -15.99 35.52 17.32
N ILE A 675 -17.16 35.17 17.86
CA ILE A 675 -17.31 34.27 18.98
C ILE A 675 -18.01 33.01 18.48
N GLU A 676 -17.37 31.86 18.65
CA GLU A 676 -17.94 30.56 18.35
C GLU A 676 -18.13 29.78 19.65
N VAL A 677 -19.39 29.58 20.03
CA VAL A 677 -19.76 28.70 21.14
C VAL A 677 -20.02 27.30 20.55
N PRO A 678 -19.30 26.26 21.01
CA PRO A 678 -19.46 24.90 20.50
C PRO A 678 -20.92 24.46 20.45
N ASP A 679 -21.29 23.75 19.40
CA ASP A 679 -22.59 23.10 19.19
C ASP A 679 -23.84 24.00 19.23
N SER A 680 -23.73 25.32 19.28
CA SER A 680 -24.90 26.18 19.53
C SER A 680 -24.97 27.49 18.74
N LEU A 681 -23.92 28.31 18.75
CA LEU A 681 -24.04 29.71 18.38
C LEU A 681 -22.75 30.30 17.83
N THR A 682 -22.87 31.06 16.74
CA THR A 682 -21.80 31.85 16.14
C THR A 682 -22.24 33.31 16.10
N LEU A 683 -21.48 34.19 16.74
CA LEU A 683 -21.68 35.64 16.70
C LEU A 683 -20.52 36.27 15.94
N ARG A 684 -20.83 37.06 14.93
CA ARG A 684 -19.88 37.98 14.28
C ARG A 684 -20.36 39.40 14.49
N ALA A 685 -19.48 40.28 14.93
CA ALA A 685 -19.81 41.68 15.11
C ALA A 685 -18.66 42.57 14.64
N CYS A 686 -19.00 43.77 14.16
CA CYS A 686 -18.04 44.77 13.73
C CYS A 686 -18.47 46.18 14.16
N CYS A 687 -17.47 47.06 14.27
CA CYS A 687 -17.62 48.48 14.53
C CYS A 687 -16.63 49.23 13.63
N ASP A 688 -17.12 50.21 12.89
CA ASP A 688 -16.30 51.05 12.02
C ASP A 688 -16.09 52.47 12.59
N THR A 689 -15.11 53.19 12.06
CA THR A 689 -14.84 54.60 12.42
C THR A 689 -15.91 55.58 11.95
N ASN A 690 -16.83 55.15 11.09
CA ASN A 690 -17.99 55.91 10.66
C ASN A 690 -19.17 55.76 11.64
N TRP A 691 -18.94 55.18 12.82
CA TRP A 691 -19.95 54.92 13.84
C TRP A 691 -21.09 54.02 13.35
N LYS A 692 -20.76 53.05 12.49
CA LYS A 692 -21.65 51.95 12.15
C LYS A 692 -21.27 50.72 12.95
N VAL A 693 -22.27 50.10 13.56
CA VAL A 693 -22.13 48.86 14.31
C VAL A 693 -22.97 47.80 13.62
N GLY A 694 -22.34 46.67 13.29
CA GLY A 694 -22.98 45.54 12.63
C GLY A 694 -22.84 44.27 13.45
N ALA A 695 -23.86 43.41 13.45
CA ALA A 695 -23.80 42.10 14.06
C ALA A 695 -24.64 41.08 13.31
N VAL A 696 -24.15 39.84 13.26
CA VAL A 696 -24.86 38.66 12.79
C VAL A 696 -24.73 37.56 13.84
N LEU A 697 -25.88 37.08 14.30
CA LEU A 697 -26.00 35.98 15.25
C LEU A 697 -26.60 34.78 14.54
N GLU A 698 -25.84 33.70 14.38
CA GLU A 698 -26.30 32.44 13.84
C GLU A 698 -26.46 31.42 14.98
N LYS A 699 -27.66 30.90 15.16
CA LYS A 699 -27.99 29.91 16.19
C LYS A 699 -28.54 28.64 15.54
N LYS A 700 -27.90 27.50 15.81
CA LYS A 700 -28.44 26.19 15.45
C LYS A 700 -29.59 25.85 16.40
N LEU A 701 -30.78 25.62 15.87
CA LEU A 701 -32.00 25.46 16.68
C LEU A 701 -32.16 24.03 17.23
N SER A 702 -31.55 23.03 16.60
CA SER A 702 -31.59 21.63 17.02
C SER A 702 -30.32 20.90 16.61
N LYS A 703 -29.93 19.87 17.39
CA LYS A 703 -28.85 18.94 17.00
C LYS A 703 -29.32 17.88 15.98
N GLN A 704 -30.63 17.64 15.90
CA GLN A 704 -31.22 16.58 15.07
C GLN A 704 -31.79 17.10 13.76
N LEU A 705 -32.19 18.37 13.71
CA LEU A 705 -32.77 19.00 12.52
C LEU A 705 -31.84 20.10 12.01
N PRO A 706 -31.62 20.21 10.69
CA PRO A 706 -30.68 21.14 10.08
C PRO A 706 -31.25 22.56 9.96
N PHE A 707 -31.79 23.10 11.07
CA PHE A 707 -32.35 24.45 11.13
C PHE A 707 -31.39 25.39 11.86
N SER A 708 -30.99 26.45 11.18
CA SER A 708 -30.25 27.56 11.79
C SER A 708 -31.00 28.87 11.61
N LEU A 709 -31.15 29.61 12.70
CA LEU A 709 -31.72 30.95 12.71
C LEU A 709 -30.57 31.96 12.67
N ALA A 710 -30.59 32.86 11.69
CA ALA A 710 -29.67 33.98 11.59
C ALA A 710 -30.41 35.28 11.93
N ILE A 711 -29.88 36.09 12.84
CA ILE A 711 -30.38 37.43 13.14
C ILE A 711 -29.28 38.42 12.75
N SER A 712 -29.62 39.42 11.96
CA SER A 712 -28.69 40.43 11.47
C SER A 712 -29.18 41.83 11.83
N GLY A 713 -28.25 42.72 12.19
CA GLY A 713 -28.53 44.12 12.43
C GLY A 713 -27.33 45.01 12.08
N VAL A 714 -27.61 46.15 11.47
CA VAL A 714 -26.66 47.26 11.29
C VAL A 714 -27.30 48.53 11.81
N LEU A 715 -26.59 49.25 12.66
CA LEU A 715 -26.95 50.56 13.18
C LEU A 715 -25.94 51.59 12.68
N ASP A 716 -26.42 52.60 11.96
CA ASP A 716 -25.66 53.79 11.59
C ASP A 716 -26.00 54.90 12.59
N HIS A 717 -25.09 55.16 13.53
CA HIS A 717 -25.32 56.16 14.57
C HIS A 717 -25.29 57.59 14.05
N VAL A 718 -24.57 57.86 12.95
CA VAL A 718 -24.51 59.21 12.34
C VAL A 718 -25.84 59.56 11.70
N LYS A 719 -26.45 58.60 10.98
CA LYS A 719 -27.74 58.80 10.30
C LYS A 719 -28.94 58.45 11.17
N ALA A 720 -28.72 57.88 12.36
CA ALA A 720 -29.75 57.30 13.21
C ALA A 720 -30.66 56.29 12.46
N GLN A 721 -30.06 55.46 11.59
CA GLN A 721 -30.76 54.48 10.77
C GLN A 721 -30.37 53.06 11.17
N GLY A 722 -31.37 52.20 11.32
CA GLY A 722 -31.19 50.78 11.63
C GLY A 722 -31.73 49.90 10.54
N LYS A 723 -30.96 48.88 10.15
CA LYS A 723 -31.35 47.83 9.22
C LYS A 723 -31.30 46.50 9.94
N PHE A 724 -32.41 45.79 9.99
CA PHE A 724 -32.52 44.52 10.69
C PHE A 724 -33.04 43.44 9.76
N GLY A 725 -32.54 42.23 9.96
CA GLY A 725 -32.91 41.07 9.17
C GLY A 725 -33.02 39.80 10.01
N ILE A 726 -33.91 38.91 9.57
CA ILE A 726 -34.08 37.57 10.12
C ILE A 726 -33.97 36.54 9.01
N GLY A 727 -33.15 35.54 9.23
CA GLY A 727 -32.79 34.51 8.27
C GLY A 727 -33.11 33.12 8.79
N LEU A 728 -33.73 32.27 7.98
CA LEU A 728 -33.87 30.85 8.26
C LEU A 728 -33.05 30.05 7.25
N LEU A 729 -32.05 29.32 7.73
CA LEU A 729 -31.20 28.42 6.95
C LEU A 729 -31.68 26.99 7.23
N ILE A 730 -32.04 26.26 6.17
CA ILE A 730 -32.54 24.89 6.20
C ILE A 730 -31.62 24.06 5.30
N GLY A 731 -30.77 23.19 5.84
CA GLY A 731 -29.83 22.43 5.01
C GLY A 731 -28.80 21.61 5.75
#